data_AF-A0A971R1M8-F1
#
_entry.id   AF-A0A971R1M8-F1
#
_cell.length_a   1.000
_cell.length_b   1.000
_cell.length_c   1.000
_cell.angle_alpha   90.00
_cell.angle_beta   90.00
_cell.angle_gamma   90.00
#
_symmetry.space_group_name_H-M   'P 1'
#
loop_
_entity.id
_entity.type
_entity.pdbx_description
1 polymer ?
#
loop_
_entity_poly.entity_id
_entity_poly.type
_entity_poly.pdbx_seq_one_letter_code
_entity_poly.pdbx_strand_id
1 'polypeptide(L)'
;NLTALANPGYSFVNWTEDGVQVSGDPDYSFEAIGNRTLVANFTQKTYTLTINITGQGTVSRNPDKPTYAHGEIVRLTASPATNWNFKGWSGDLSGSTNPVNITMNADRNVTATFSTIQYTIAISANPEAGGTVTGGGIYNHGETVNLTALANRDYRFVNWTEAGIQVSTNSNYSFTARSDRTLVANFEEEVETGAFKVANSWGIGGWENVPDGFLYITYEAMKKNRVVCFITDPRNGYEPRAIAVFEISHPVRDDCRVYVGVGDPASPLREKSFDVYDPDYRGGPLPFPENKMVLDITELLPFNDETVYLKVSDSSKTSSTGVIESFSVEVYNNYPSGIPTDVFTSTQTPKNTVNDSSVNVQIPSVTYASSPFYDLQYDGGAGISPELLARMKEQMGIYEEGVNYNEIIDGFGTGLRPPTEEEWEEISINWREAKGFITQDALPAMIDYSSSIYFPPIGNQGSEGSCVAFSIGYYISTFYEARDRGWNLSGAQWVGDSKGSPTNSYQNRIFSPDFIYHQINNGVDEGAHYVNAMKVISNIGISSWKEMPYSTSDHTSWPSEPAWREAPRYRSHSSVMEVLQIASDKDILTLKSYVNSGYLISISIDANKYSSMTSNDVWNSYNYTNVRTNHANTIVGYDDSMSR
;
A
#
# COMPACT_ATOMS: atom_id res chain seq x y z
N ASN A 1 -9.16 85.90 72.89
CA ASN A 1 -8.79 84.76 72.02
C ASN A 1 -9.72 84.74 70.83
N LEU A 2 -9.16 84.76 69.63
CA LEU A 2 -9.87 84.57 68.37
C LEU A 2 -9.59 83.14 67.88
N THR A 3 -10.58 82.51 67.26
CA THR A 3 -10.44 81.19 66.63
C THR A 3 -11.01 81.26 65.22
N ALA A 4 -10.18 80.95 64.22
CA ALA A 4 -10.60 80.81 62.83
C ALA A 4 -11.00 79.36 62.54
N LEU A 5 -12.24 79.15 62.10
CA LEU A 5 -12.72 77.84 61.63
C LEU A 5 -12.92 77.89 60.12
N ALA A 6 -12.21 77.03 59.41
CA ALA A 6 -12.36 76.94 57.96
C ALA A 6 -13.64 76.16 57.60
N ASN A 7 -14.42 76.71 56.66
CA ASN A 7 -15.52 75.98 56.04
C ASN A 7 -14.98 74.76 55.25
N PRO A 8 -15.78 73.69 55.05
CA PRO A 8 -15.40 72.56 54.22
C PRO A 8 -14.85 73.00 52.86
N GLY A 9 -13.68 72.48 52.49
CA GLY A 9 -12.98 72.85 51.26
C GLY A 9 -12.07 74.07 51.33
N TYR A 10 -11.92 74.71 52.50
CA TYR A 10 -10.94 75.76 52.74
C TYR A 10 -9.94 75.35 53.83
N SER A 11 -8.75 75.94 53.79
CA SER A 11 -7.73 75.85 54.83
C SER A 11 -7.44 77.26 55.35
N PHE A 12 -7.35 77.40 56.67
CA PHE A 12 -6.86 78.63 57.28
C PHE A 12 -5.40 78.86 56.86
N VAL A 13 -5.07 80.10 56.52
CA VAL A 13 -3.73 80.51 56.08
C VAL A 13 -3.03 81.26 57.21
N ASN A 14 -3.61 82.37 57.65
CA ASN A 14 -3.07 83.22 58.70
C ASN A 14 -4.09 84.28 59.17
N TRP A 15 -3.79 84.92 60.29
CA TRP A 15 -4.38 86.19 60.71
C TRP A 15 -3.47 87.34 60.23
N THR A 16 -4.06 88.38 59.65
CA THR A 16 -3.36 89.60 59.25
C THR A 16 -3.97 90.85 59.87
N GLU A 17 -3.13 91.84 60.17
CA GLU A 17 -3.51 93.20 60.54
C GLU A 17 -2.82 94.16 59.57
N ASP A 18 -3.57 95.08 58.96
CA ASP A 18 -3.07 96.02 57.94
C ASP A 18 -2.27 95.34 56.81
N GLY A 19 -2.62 94.10 56.47
CA GLY A 19 -1.96 93.28 55.44
C GLY A 19 -0.69 92.55 55.88
N VAL A 20 -0.25 92.70 57.13
CA VAL A 20 0.92 92.01 57.69
C VAL A 20 0.47 90.82 58.54
N GLN A 21 1.13 89.68 58.38
CA GLN A 21 0.83 88.47 59.17
C GLN A 21 1.14 88.70 60.65
N VAL A 22 0.15 88.45 61.50
CA VAL A 22 0.26 88.54 62.96
C VAL A 22 0.16 87.18 63.65
N SER A 23 -0.40 86.16 62.99
CA SER A 23 -0.39 84.77 63.47
C SER A 23 -0.53 83.78 62.32
N GLY A 24 0.24 82.69 62.37
CA GLY A 24 0.02 81.51 61.51
C GLY A 24 -0.94 80.49 62.13
N ASP A 25 -1.27 80.64 63.41
CA ASP A 25 -2.16 79.73 64.13
C ASP A 25 -3.62 80.20 64.06
N PRO A 26 -4.58 79.28 63.84
CA PRO A 26 -6.00 79.62 63.76
C PRO A 26 -6.54 80.16 65.08
N ASP A 27 -5.97 79.73 66.21
CA ASP A 27 -6.20 80.28 67.53
C ASP A 27 -5.18 81.38 67.82
N TYR A 28 -5.64 82.64 67.89
CA TYR A 28 -4.79 83.80 68.10
C TYR A 28 -5.23 84.62 69.32
N SER A 29 -4.28 84.91 70.22
CA SER A 29 -4.53 85.65 71.46
C SER A 29 -3.58 86.83 71.58
N PHE A 30 -4.10 87.97 72.03
CA PHE A 30 -3.34 89.20 72.20
C PHE A 30 -3.98 90.05 73.31
N GLU A 31 -3.20 90.96 73.91
CA GLU A 31 -3.71 91.92 74.90
C GLU A 31 -4.47 93.06 74.21
N ALA A 32 -5.71 93.30 74.65
CA ALA A 32 -6.61 94.30 74.06
C ALA A 32 -6.32 95.71 74.59
N ILE A 33 -5.22 96.32 74.12
CA ILE A 33 -4.78 97.67 74.51
C ILE A 33 -5.26 98.78 73.55
N GLY A 34 -6.05 98.44 72.52
CA GLY A 34 -6.64 99.37 71.54
C GLY A 34 -7.53 98.68 70.50
N ASN A 35 -8.20 99.47 69.65
CA ASN A 35 -9.01 98.95 68.55
C ASN A 35 -8.10 98.36 67.45
N ARG A 36 -8.41 97.14 67.01
CA ARG A 36 -7.66 96.39 65.99
C ARG A 36 -8.61 95.85 64.93
N THR A 37 -8.17 95.77 63.68
CA THR A 37 -8.91 95.12 62.59
C THR A 37 -8.11 93.93 62.10
N LEU A 38 -8.60 92.73 62.38
CA LEU A 38 -7.93 91.47 62.06
C LEU A 38 -8.70 90.73 60.98
N VAL A 39 -8.00 90.23 59.97
CA VAL A 39 -8.58 89.44 58.88
C VAL A 39 -8.04 88.01 58.97
N ALA A 40 -8.94 87.02 59.02
CA ALA A 40 -8.59 85.62 58.86
C ALA A 40 -8.58 85.29 57.37
N ASN A 41 -7.42 84.91 56.84
CA ASN A 41 -7.29 84.53 55.44
C ASN A 41 -7.44 83.02 55.28
N PHE A 42 -8.16 82.61 54.24
CA PHE A 42 -8.37 81.22 53.89
C PHE A 42 -8.02 80.99 52.42
N THR A 43 -7.52 79.80 52.12
CA THR A 43 -7.28 79.34 50.75
C THR A 43 -8.14 78.12 50.47
N GLN A 44 -8.63 77.98 49.24
CA GLN A 44 -9.41 76.82 48.84
C GLN A 44 -8.49 75.60 48.70
N LYS A 45 -8.90 74.46 49.27
CA LYS A 45 -8.22 73.18 49.06
C LYS A 45 -8.32 72.77 47.60
N THR A 46 -7.25 72.20 47.08
CA THR A 46 -7.23 71.58 45.75
C THR A 46 -6.86 70.11 45.87
N TYR A 47 -7.36 69.31 44.93
CA TYR A 47 -7.19 67.86 44.92
C TYR A 47 -6.68 67.37 43.57
N THR A 48 -5.96 66.26 43.59
CA THR A 48 -5.45 65.56 42.41
C THR A 48 -6.44 64.50 41.93
N LEU A 49 -6.49 64.28 40.61
CA LEU A 49 -7.23 63.19 39.99
C LEU A 49 -6.28 62.30 39.19
N THR A 50 -6.03 61.10 39.70
CA THR A 50 -5.22 60.07 39.04
C THR A 50 -6.13 59.17 38.21
N ILE A 51 -5.75 58.94 36.95
CA ILE A 51 -6.47 58.04 36.03
C ILE A 51 -5.55 56.90 35.64
N ASN A 52 -5.97 55.67 35.90
CA ASN A 52 -5.31 54.46 35.43
C ASN A 52 -6.13 53.81 34.32
N ILE A 53 -5.46 53.08 33.44
CA ILE A 53 -6.10 52.34 32.35
C ILE A 53 -5.67 50.88 32.44
N THR A 54 -6.64 49.97 32.37
CA THR A 54 -6.42 48.53 32.20
C THR A 54 -7.03 48.12 30.86
N GLY A 55 -6.23 47.51 29.99
CA GLY A 55 -6.61 47.24 28.59
C GLY A 55 -6.24 48.37 27.63
N GLN A 56 -6.80 48.37 26.42
CA GLN A 56 -6.51 49.36 25.38
C GLN A 56 -7.66 50.34 25.19
N GLY A 57 -7.36 51.62 25.42
CA GLY A 57 -8.29 52.72 25.30
C GLY A 57 -7.69 53.99 25.86
N THR A 58 -8.47 55.06 25.89
CA THR A 58 -8.06 56.35 26.46
C THR A 58 -9.16 56.88 27.37
N VAL A 59 -8.80 57.79 28.28
CA VAL A 59 -9.75 58.52 29.11
C VAL A 59 -9.46 60.00 28.98
N SER A 60 -10.43 60.78 28.52
CA SER A 60 -10.36 62.24 28.54
C SER A 60 -11.05 62.77 29.80
N ARG A 61 -10.52 63.87 30.34
CA ARG A 61 -11.07 64.59 31.49
C ARG A 61 -11.42 66.02 31.09
N ASN A 62 -12.56 66.52 31.57
CA ASN A 62 -13.01 67.88 31.29
C ASN A 62 -13.62 68.52 32.56
N PRO A 63 -13.04 69.61 33.08
CA PRO A 63 -11.82 70.28 32.62
C PRO A 63 -10.56 69.42 32.81
N ASP A 64 -9.50 69.66 32.02
CA ASP A 64 -8.19 69.00 32.18
C ASP A 64 -7.20 69.91 32.89
N LYS A 65 -6.94 69.62 34.16
CA LYS A 65 -6.11 70.40 35.08
C LYS A 65 -5.23 69.48 35.94
N PRO A 66 -4.06 69.98 36.41
CA PRO A 66 -3.21 69.25 37.35
C PRO A 66 -3.84 69.08 38.75
N THR A 67 -4.61 70.07 39.21
CA THR A 67 -5.41 70.01 40.44
C THR A 67 -6.77 70.68 40.24
N TYR A 68 -7.75 70.30 41.05
CA TYR A 68 -9.14 70.75 40.98
C TYR A 68 -9.56 71.36 42.31
N ALA A 69 -10.38 72.41 42.26
CA ALA A 69 -10.88 73.06 43.47
C ALA A 69 -11.85 72.14 44.23
N HIS A 70 -11.91 72.24 45.57
CA HIS A 70 -12.85 71.45 46.36
C HIS A 70 -14.30 71.64 45.86
N GLY A 71 -14.97 70.54 45.50
CA GLY A 71 -16.34 70.51 44.98
C GLY A 71 -16.46 70.65 43.46
N GLU A 72 -15.34 70.83 42.75
CA GLU A 72 -15.33 70.88 41.28
C GLU A 72 -15.73 69.52 40.69
N ILE A 73 -16.58 69.54 39.66
CA ILE A 73 -17.05 68.34 38.97
C ILE A 73 -16.21 68.14 37.70
N VAL A 74 -15.58 66.97 37.58
CA VAL A 74 -14.80 66.57 36.41
C VAL A 74 -15.57 65.50 35.64
N ARG A 75 -15.79 65.71 34.35
CA ARG A 75 -16.39 64.70 33.45
C ARG A 75 -15.30 63.83 32.84
N LEU A 76 -15.38 62.53 33.07
CA LEU A 76 -14.52 61.51 32.49
C LEU A 76 -15.24 60.82 31.32
N THR A 77 -14.55 60.69 30.19
CA THR A 77 -15.04 59.95 29.02
C THR A 77 -14.01 58.89 28.64
N ALA A 78 -14.38 57.62 28.75
CA ALA A 78 -13.60 56.51 28.26
C ALA A 78 -13.84 56.30 26.76
N SER A 79 -12.78 56.16 25.97
CA SER A 79 -12.83 55.87 24.54
C SER A 79 -12.06 54.58 24.28
N PRO A 80 -12.75 53.45 24.01
CA PRO A 80 -12.10 52.20 23.67
C PRO A 80 -11.23 52.33 22.41
N ALA A 81 -10.13 51.59 22.34
CA ALA A 81 -9.39 51.42 21.10
C ALA A 81 -10.17 50.55 20.10
N THR A 82 -9.75 50.55 18.83
CA THR A 82 -10.30 49.63 17.81
C THR A 82 -10.24 48.19 18.31
N ASN A 83 -11.36 47.45 18.21
CA ASN A 83 -11.54 46.06 18.66
C ASN A 83 -11.63 45.87 20.19
N TRP A 84 -11.83 46.93 20.95
CA TRP A 84 -12.03 46.90 22.41
C TRP A 84 -13.38 47.52 22.81
N ASN A 85 -13.91 47.08 23.94
CA ASN A 85 -15.09 47.63 24.61
C ASN A 85 -14.69 48.27 25.94
N PHE A 86 -15.39 49.33 26.33
CA PHE A 86 -15.30 49.85 27.69
C PHE A 86 -16.09 48.95 28.64
N LYS A 87 -15.40 48.32 29.60
CA LYS A 87 -16.01 47.40 30.56
C LYS A 87 -16.58 48.12 31.77
N GLY A 88 -15.89 49.15 32.26
CA GLY A 88 -16.35 49.94 33.40
C GLY A 88 -15.24 50.66 34.16
N TRP A 89 -15.67 51.45 35.15
CA TRP A 89 -14.82 52.19 36.08
C TRP A 89 -14.62 51.42 37.38
N SER A 90 -13.48 51.62 38.05
CA SER A 90 -13.20 51.18 39.41
C SER A 90 -12.34 52.19 40.19
N GLY A 91 -12.10 51.95 41.48
CA GLY A 91 -11.45 52.90 42.39
C GLY A 91 -12.47 53.83 43.03
N ASP A 92 -12.31 55.13 42.86
CA ASP A 92 -13.26 56.14 43.34
C ASP A 92 -14.54 56.28 42.48
N LEU A 93 -14.66 55.50 41.40
CA LEU A 93 -15.87 55.33 40.60
C LEU A 93 -16.22 53.84 40.50
N SER A 94 -17.46 53.56 40.10
CA SER A 94 -17.92 52.20 39.83
C SER A 94 -18.96 52.19 38.70
N GLY A 95 -19.21 51.00 38.13
CA GLY A 95 -20.18 50.82 37.06
C GLY A 95 -19.64 51.16 35.67
N SER A 96 -20.50 51.09 34.66
CA SER A 96 -20.15 51.21 33.24
C SER A 96 -20.67 52.47 32.57
N THR A 97 -21.27 53.40 33.32
CA THR A 97 -21.75 54.68 32.79
C THR A 97 -20.60 55.45 32.15
N ASN A 98 -20.72 55.79 30.88
CA ASN A 98 -19.68 56.50 30.15
C ASN A 98 -20.33 57.45 29.13
N PRO A 99 -20.11 58.78 29.22
CA PRO A 99 -19.25 59.48 30.18
C PRO A 99 -19.84 59.55 31.60
N VAL A 100 -18.98 59.81 32.60
CA VAL A 100 -19.33 59.86 34.03
C VAL A 100 -18.73 61.10 34.69
N ASN A 101 -19.42 61.65 35.70
CA ASN A 101 -18.95 62.79 36.47
C ASN A 101 -18.38 62.35 37.82
N ILE A 102 -17.26 62.92 38.25
CA ILE A 102 -16.68 62.75 39.59
C ILE A 102 -16.56 64.12 40.28
N THR A 103 -16.91 64.19 41.57
CA THR A 103 -16.77 65.42 42.37
C THR A 103 -15.48 65.39 43.18
N MET A 104 -14.68 66.46 43.10
CA MET A 104 -13.36 66.57 43.71
C MET A 104 -13.44 67.11 45.15
N ASN A 105 -13.77 66.27 46.11
CA ASN A 105 -13.79 66.58 47.55
C ASN A 105 -12.64 65.96 48.36
N ALA A 106 -11.80 65.15 47.70
CA ALA A 106 -10.57 64.55 48.18
C ALA A 106 -9.68 64.25 46.96
N ASP A 107 -8.43 63.84 47.16
CA ASP A 107 -7.65 63.21 46.09
C ASP A 107 -8.39 61.96 45.59
N ARG A 108 -8.48 61.81 44.26
CA ARG A 108 -9.24 60.74 43.61
C ARG A 108 -8.36 59.89 42.71
N ASN A 109 -8.62 58.59 42.69
CA ASN A 109 -7.96 57.60 41.86
C ASN A 109 -9.01 56.71 41.17
N VAL A 110 -9.10 56.80 39.84
CA VAL A 110 -10.07 56.09 39.02
C VAL A 110 -9.36 55.23 38.00
N THR A 111 -9.82 53.99 37.81
CA THR A 111 -9.33 53.09 36.77
C THR A 111 -10.41 52.83 35.72
N ALA A 112 -10.11 53.09 34.44
CA ALA A 112 -10.93 52.63 33.31
C ALA A 112 -10.48 51.25 32.86
N THR A 113 -11.40 50.30 32.79
CA THR A 113 -11.13 48.95 32.27
C THR A 113 -11.73 48.79 30.89
N PHE A 114 -10.91 48.33 29.94
CA PHE A 114 -11.32 47.93 28.59
C PHE A 114 -11.08 46.43 28.41
N SER A 115 -11.88 45.77 27.58
CA SER A 115 -11.71 44.36 27.19
C SER A 115 -11.83 44.16 25.69
N THR A 116 -11.18 43.15 25.13
CA THR A 116 -11.29 42.81 23.71
C THR A 116 -12.72 42.41 23.36
N ILE A 117 -13.13 42.69 22.12
CA ILE A 117 -14.33 42.07 21.53
C ILE A 117 -14.00 40.62 21.23
N GLN A 118 -14.90 39.70 21.58
CA GLN A 118 -14.74 38.27 21.38
C GLN A 118 -15.90 37.71 20.56
N TYR A 119 -15.61 36.68 19.76
CA TYR A 119 -16.57 35.96 18.93
C TYR A 119 -16.52 34.47 19.21
N THR A 120 -17.69 33.85 19.21
CA THR A 120 -17.86 32.40 19.38
C THR A 120 -17.94 31.73 18.01
N ILE A 121 -17.05 30.77 17.78
CA ILE A 121 -17.06 29.91 16.60
C ILE A 121 -17.54 28.53 17.03
N ALA A 122 -18.80 28.23 16.74
CA ALA A 122 -19.39 26.92 16.96
C ALA A 122 -19.14 26.01 15.74
N ILE A 123 -18.74 24.77 15.98
CA ILE A 123 -18.49 23.76 14.95
C ILE A 123 -19.19 22.46 15.28
N SER A 124 -19.61 21.72 14.25
CA SER A 124 -20.20 20.38 14.38
C SER A 124 -19.90 19.53 13.14
N ALA A 125 -19.99 18.21 13.30
CA ALA A 125 -19.91 17.23 12.21
C ALA A 125 -21.32 16.77 11.82
N ASN A 126 -21.55 16.53 10.53
CA ASN A 126 -22.81 16.03 10.00
C ASN A 126 -22.58 14.96 8.91
N PRO A 127 -22.95 13.69 9.13
CA PRO A 127 -23.42 13.14 10.41
C PRO A 127 -22.33 13.20 11.48
N GLU A 128 -22.72 13.15 12.76
CA GLU A 128 -21.77 13.16 13.88
C GLU A 128 -20.82 11.95 13.83
N ALA A 129 -21.33 10.79 13.42
CA ALA A 129 -20.51 9.60 13.17
C ALA A 129 -19.50 9.79 12.03
N GLY A 130 -19.72 10.77 11.15
CA GLY A 130 -18.94 10.95 9.93
C GLY A 130 -17.54 11.53 10.12
N GLY A 131 -17.28 12.19 11.25
CA GLY A 131 -15.94 12.72 11.51
C GLY A 131 -15.83 13.55 12.79
N THR A 132 -14.60 13.96 13.08
CA THR A 132 -14.27 14.86 14.18
C THR A 132 -13.90 16.24 13.64
N VAL A 133 -14.22 17.29 14.40
CA VAL A 133 -13.94 18.68 14.04
C VAL A 133 -13.20 19.38 15.17
N THR A 134 -12.23 20.23 14.83
CA THR A 134 -11.44 21.02 15.80
C THR A 134 -11.27 22.46 15.32
N GLY A 135 -10.87 23.36 16.22
CA GLY A 135 -10.67 24.79 15.92
C GLY A 135 -11.86 25.71 16.26
N GLY A 136 -12.90 25.18 16.90
CA GLY A 136 -13.98 25.97 17.47
C GLY A 136 -13.57 26.61 18.80
N GLY A 137 -14.31 27.62 19.26
CA GLY A 137 -14.04 28.29 20.54
C GLY A 137 -14.32 29.79 20.51
N ILE A 138 -13.77 30.49 21.50
CA ILE A 138 -13.87 31.95 21.63
C ILE A 138 -12.58 32.58 21.12
N TYR A 139 -12.70 33.49 20.16
CA TYR A 139 -11.60 34.19 19.52
C TYR A 139 -11.74 35.70 19.72
N ASN A 140 -10.63 36.42 19.91
CA ASN A 140 -10.65 37.88 19.89
C ASN A 140 -10.91 38.38 18.46
N HIS A 141 -11.55 39.54 18.34
CA HIS A 141 -11.78 40.17 17.05
C HIS A 141 -10.47 40.33 16.26
N GLY A 142 -10.47 39.83 15.02
CA GLY A 142 -9.32 39.91 14.12
C GLY A 142 -8.34 38.75 14.23
N GLU A 143 -8.52 37.82 15.19
CA GLU A 143 -7.74 36.59 15.24
C GLU A 143 -8.08 35.65 14.08
N THR A 144 -7.09 34.89 13.64
CA THR A 144 -7.27 33.84 12.64
C THR A 144 -7.80 32.58 13.31
N VAL A 145 -8.92 32.09 12.80
CA VAL A 145 -9.53 30.81 13.14
C VAL A 145 -9.04 29.78 12.13
N ASN A 146 -8.60 28.62 12.60
CA ASN A 146 -8.18 27.49 11.78
C ASN A 146 -9.03 26.28 12.16
N LEU A 147 -9.95 25.89 11.30
CA LEU A 147 -10.78 24.70 11.49
C LEU A 147 -10.17 23.51 10.77
N THR A 148 -10.27 22.34 11.40
CA THR A 148 -9.86 21.06 10.80
C THR A 148 -10.99 20.06 10.97
N ALA A 149 -11.37 19.41 9.87
CA ALA A 149 -12.27 18.26 9.84
C ALA A 149 -11.48 17.00 9.49
N LEU A 150 -11.62 15.94 10.30
CA LEU A 150 -11.05 14.63 10.06
C LEU A 150 -12.19 13.62 9.94
N ALA A 151 -12.32 12.99 8.77
CA ALA A 151 -13.36 11.99 8.56
C ALA A 151 -13.09 10.73 9.40
N ASN A 152 -14.16 10.13 9.92
CA ASN A 152 -14.11 8.84 10.60
C ASN A 152 -14.12 7.70 9.57
N ARG A 153 -13.94 6.46 10.04
CA ARG A 153 -13.96 5.27 9.18
C ARG A 153 -15.26 5.22 8.36
N ASP A 154 -15.12 4.86 7.08
CA ASP A 154 -16.24 4.71 6.12
C ASP A 154 -16.91 6.02 5.71
N TYR A 155 -16.31 7.18 6.02
CA TYR A 155 -16.76 8.48 5.58
C TYR A 155 -15.64 9.27 4.88
N ARG A 156 -16.04 10.18 3.99
CA ARG A 156 -15.16 11.23 3.47
C ARG A 156 -15.71 12.61 3.78
N PHE A 157 -14.82 13.57 3.96
CA PHE A 157 -15.18 14.98 4.11
C PHE A 157 -15.65 15.55 2.77
N VAL A 158 -16.80 16.21 2.78
CA VAL A 158 -17.40 16.82 1.59
C VAL A 158 -17.09 18.32 1.56
N ASN A 159 -17.53 19.06 2.59
CA ASN A 159 -17.36 20.50 2.66
C ASN A 159 -17.64 21.08 4.06
N TRP A 160 -17.25 22.33 4.26
CA TRP A 160 -17.75 23.17 5.34
C TRP A 160 -18.94 23.99 4.84
N THR A 161 -19.99 24.07 5.66
CA THR A 161 -21.16 24.93 5.40
C THR A 161 -21.47 25.86 6.55
N GLU A 162 -22.06 27.01 6.24
CA GLU A 162 -22.65 27.95 7.19
C GLU A 162 -24.09 28.24 6.75
N ALA A 163 -25.05 28.02 7.63
CA ALA A 163 -26.49 28.09 7.29
C ALA A 163 -26.87 27.27 6.03
N GLY A 164 -26.22 26.12 5.84
CA GLY A 164 -26.43 25.22 4.69
C GLY A 164 -25.72 25.64 3.39
N ILE A 165 -25.02 26.79 3.37
CA ILE A 165 -24.28 27.27 2.20
C ILE A 165 -22.82 26.85 2.31
N GLN A 166 -22.27 26.26 1.24
CA GLN A 166 -20.87 25.85 1.18
C GLN A 166 -19.92 27.06 1.29
N VAL A 167 -19.01 27.01 2.26
CA VAL A 167 -17.98 28.03 2.48
C VAL A 167 -16.56 27.55 2.18
N SER A 168 -16.33 26.23 2.14
CA SER A 168 -15.04 25.62 1.77
C SER A 168 -15.20 24.15 1.39
N THR A 169 -14.45 23.67 0.39
CA THR A 169 -14.28 22.23 0.09
C THR A 169 -13.00 21.64 0.71
N ASN A 170 -12.17 22.48 1.33
CA ASN A 170 -10.96 22.04 2.01
C ASN A 170 -11.30 21.67 3.45
N SER A 171 -10.86 20.49 3.89
CA SER A 171 -11.04 20.01 5.28
C SER A 171 -10.38 20.93 6.30
N ASN A 172 -9.30 21.61 5.90
CA ASN A 172 -8.71 22.72 6.62
C ASN A 172 -9.28 24.05 6.09
N TYR A 173 -9.96 24.81 6.95
CA TYR A 173 -10.59 26.08 6.59
C TYR A 173 -10.18 27.19 7.55
N SER A 174 -9.57 28.24 7.01
CA SER A 174 -9.06 29.38 7.77
C SER A 174 -9.80 30.67 7.42
N PHE A 175 -10.14 31.47 8.44
CA PHE A 175 -10.77 32.79 8.27
C PHE A 175 -10.50 33.70 9.47
N THR A 176 -10.81 34.99 9.35
CA THR A 176 -10.67 35.97 10.45
C THR A 176 -11.95 36.11 11.26
N ALA A 177 -11.87 36.03 12.58
CA ALA A 177 -13.01 36.22 13.49
C ALA A 177 -13.51 37.68 13.48
N ARG A 178 -14.71 37.90 12.92
CA ARG A 178 -15.38 39.22 12.84
C ARG A 178 -16.84 39.23 13.31
N SER A 179 -17.39 38.05 13.55
CA SER A 179 -18.73 37.82 14.06
C SER A 179 -18.78 36.42 14.65
N ASP A 180 -19.81 36.12 15.43
CA ASP A 180 -20.13 34.75 15.78
C ASP A 180 -20.44 33.96 14.50
N ARG A 181 -20.01 32.69 14.44
CA ARG A 181 -20.24 31.80 13.30
C ARG A 181 -20.59 30.40 13.78
N THR A 182 -21.43 29.72 13.01
CA THR A 182 -21.77 28.31 13.22
C THR A 182 -21.49 27.55 11.93
N LEU A 183 -20.50 26.66 11.98
CA LEU A 183 -19.97 25.94 10.82
C LEU A 183 -20.21 24.44 10.98
N VAL A 184 -20.63 23.78 9.91
CA VAL A 184 -20.88 22.34 9.88
C VAL A 184 -19.93 21.71 8.89
N ALA A 185 -19.10 20.76 9.34
CA ALA A 185 -18.36 19.87 8.46
C ALA A 185 -19.29 18.76 8.01
N ASN A 186 -19.57 18.70 6.71
CA ASN A 186 -20.38 17.65 6.13
C ASN A 186 -19.50 16.49 5.68
N PHE A 187 -19.93 15.30 6.03
CA PHE A 187 -19.33 14.03 5.66
C PHE A 187 -20.37 13.18 4.94
N GLU A 188 -19.92 12.30 4.07
CA GLU A 188 -20.77 11.31 3.41
C GLU A 188 -20.12 9.93 3.50
N GLU A 189 -20.94 8.88 3.52
CA GLU A 189 -20.45 7.51 3.52
C GLU A 189 -19.67 7.26 2.23
N GLU A 190 -18.45 6.77 2.38
CA GLU A 190 -17.61 6.41 1.25
C GLU A 190 -17.90 4.96 0.87
N VAL A 191 -18.76 4.77 -0.13
CA VAL A 191 -19.00 3.45 -0.72
C VAL A 191 -17.94 3.21 -1.79
N GLU A 192 -17.17 2.13 -1.63
CA GLU A 192 -16.31 1.63 -2.69
C GLU A 192 -17.13 0.65 -3.52
N THR A 193 -17.21 0.89 -4.82
CA THR A 193 -17.95 0.06 -5.76
C THR A 193 -17.00 -0.62 -6.72
N GLY A 194 -17.28 -1.88 -6.99
CA GLY A 194 -16.49 -2.71 -7.88
C GLY A 194 -15.29 -3.36 -7.19
N ALA A 195 -15.06 -4.63 -7.51
CA ALA A 195 -13.95 -5.39 -6.98
C ALA A 195 -13.47 -6.50 -7.92
N PHE A 196 -12.24 -6.94 -7.71
CA PHE A 196 -11.72 -8.17 -8.29
C PHE A 196 -11.96 -9.35 -7.34
N LYS A 197 -12.43 -10.47 -7.88
CA LYS A 197 -12.56 -11.74 -7.17
C LYS A 197 -11.23 -12.49 -7.25
N VAL A 198 -10.73 -12.94 -6.12
CA VAL A 198 -9.38 -13.49 -5.95
C VAL A 198 -9.46 -14.87 -5.30
N ALA A 199 -8.88 -15.87 -5.95
CA ALA A 199 -8.69 -17.21 -5.38
C ALA A 199 -7.42 -17.22 -4.51
N ASN A 200 -7.53 -17.79 -3.31
CA ASN A 200 -6.41 -18.04 -2.41
C ASN A 200 -6.01 -19.53 -2.43
N SER A 201 -4.77 -19.82 -2.09
CA SER A 201 -4.20 -21.16 -1.95
C SER A 201 -4.27 -21.69 -0.51
N TRP A 202 -4.95 -21.02 0.42
CA TRP A 202 -5.13 -21.49 1.81
C TRP A 202 -6.35 -22.40 2.01
N GLY A 203 -6.98 -22.88 0.94
CA GLY A 203 -8.15 -23.74 1.02
C GLY A 203 -9.45 -23.01 1.35
N ILE A 204 -10.49 -23.79 1.64
CA ILE A 204 -11.81 -23.31 2.02
C ILE A 204 -11.91 -23.28 3.55
N GLY A 205 -12.15 -22.10 4.13
CA GLY A 205 -12.23 -21.89 5.57
C GLY A 205 -10.90 -22.04 6.31
N GLY A 206 -10.90 -21.79 7.62
CA GLY A 206 -9.74 -21.98 8.51
C GLY A 206 -8.82 -20.76 8.64
N TRP A 207 -8.82 -19.86 7.66
CA TRP A 207 -8.10 -18.58 7.67
C TRP A 207 -9.08 -17.40 7.69
N GLU A 208 -10.13 -17.51 8.52
CA GLU A 208 -11.31 -16.63 8.74
C GLU A 208 -12.53 -16.83 7.82
N ASN A 209 -13.61 -16.05 8.00
CA ASN A 209 -15.03 -16.30 7.64
C ASN A 209 -15.35 -16.59 6.15
N VAL A 210 -14.33 -16.83 5.32
CA VAL A 210 -14.40 -17.13 3.89
C VAL A 210 -14.98 -18.53 3.65
N PRO A 211 -16.25 -18.67 3.23
CA PRO A 211 -16.90 -19.97 3.14
C PRO A 211 -16.55 -20.72 1.85
N ASP A 212 -15.96 -20.05 0.86
CA ASP A 212 -15.80 -20.57 -0.50
C ASP A 212 -14.37 -20.47 -1.06
N GLY A 213 -13.43 -19.92 -0.29
CA GLY A 213 -12.01 -19.78 -0.65
C GLY A 213 -11.69 -18.58 -1.56
N PHE A 214 -12.65 -17.67 -1.77
CA PHE A 214 -12.45 -16.45 -2.54
C PHE A 214 -12.52 -15.21 -1.65
N LEU A 215 -11.69 -14.22 -1.95
CA LEU A 215 -11.80 -12.89 -1.37
C LEU A 215 -12.05 -11.86 -2.48
N TYR A 216 -12.47 -10.67 -2.07
CA TYR A 216 -12.66 -9.56 -2.99
C TYR A 216 -11.78 -8.37 -2.61
N ILE A 217 -11.07 -7.82 -3.59
CA ILE A 217 -10.31 -6.58 -3.42
C ILE A 217 -10.99 -5.49 -4.23
N THR A 218 -11.52 -4.48 -3.55
CA THR A 218 -12.18 -3.33 -4.20
C THR A 218 -11.22 -2.58 -5.12
N TYR A 219 -11.75 -1.88 -6.13
CA TYR A 219 -10.93 -1.08 -7.04
C TYR A 219 -10.14 0.01 -6.31
N GLU A 220 -10.71 0.63 -5.27
CA GLU A 220 -10.00 1.63 -4.47
C GLU A 220 -8.88 0.99 -3.63
N ALA A 221 -9.10 -0.19 -3.04
CA ALA A 221 -8.03 -0.92 -2.36
C ALA A 221 -6.90 -1.31 -3.32
N MET A 222 -7.21 -1.77 -4.53
CA MET A 222 -6.21 -2.09 -5.55
C MET A 222 -5.34 -0.87 -5.88
N LYS A 223 -5.96 0.29 -6.10
CA LYS A 223 -5.29 1.57 -6.40
C LYS A 223 -4.46 2.08 -5.23
N LYS A 224 -5.04 2.12 -4.02
CA LYS A 224 -4.37 2.62 -2.81
C LYS A 224 -3.12 1.81 -2.49
N ASN A 225 -3.19 0.49 -2.68
CA ASN A 225 -2.12 -0.43 -2.36
C ASN A 225 -1.19 -0.72 -3.53
N ARG A 226 -1.44 -0.08 -4.68
CA ARG A 226 -0.64 -0.24 -5.90
C ARG A 226 -0.38 -1.71 -6.22
N VAL A 227 -1.44 -2.52 -6.22
CA VAL A 227 -1.31 -3.98 -6.36
C VAL A 227 -0.62 -4.31 -7.69
N VAL A 228 0.40 -5.16 -7.62
CA VAL A 228 1.17 -5.62 -8.78
C VAL A 228 0.50 -6.88 -9.33
N CYS A 229 0.21 -6.85 -10.62
CA CYS A 229 -0.46 -7.89 -11.37
C CYS A 229 0.51 -8.46 -12.39
N PHE A 230 0.58 -9.78 -12.48
CA PHE A 230 1.45 -10.52 -13.39
C PHE A 230 0.60 -11.36 -14.33
N ILE A 231 0.82 -11.15 -15.62
CA ILE A 231 0.03 -11.73 -16.72
C ILE A 231 0.94 -12.65 -17.51
N THR A 232 0.47 -13.87 -17.75
CA THR A 232 1.20 -14.91 -18.47
C THR A 232 0.45 -15.31 -19.72
N ASP A 233 1.18 -15.56 -20.81
CA ASP A 233 0.60 -15.95 -22.09
C ASP A 233 0.54 -17.49 -22.23
N PRO A 234 -0.65 -18.07 -22.44
CA PRO A 234 -0.77 -19.50 -22.68
C PRO A 234 -0.12 -19.92 -24.00
N ARG A 235 0.30 -21.18 -24.10
CA ARG A 235 0.82 -21.77 -25.35
C ARG A 235 -0.24 -22.63 -26.02
N ASN A 236 -1.14 -22.00 -26.74
CA ASN A 236 -2.29 -22.68 -27.31
C ASN A 236 -1.88 -23.76 -28.33
N GLY A 237 -2.37 -24.99 -28.15
CA GLY A 237 -2.26 -26.06 -29.15
C GLY A 237 -0.84 -26.57 -29.41
N TYR A 238 0.09 -26.40 -28.46
CA TYR A 238 1.45 -26.89 -28.60
C TYR A 238 1.55 -28.41 -28.44
N GLU A 239 2.37 -29.03 -29.29
CA GLU A 239 2.75 -30.44 -29.18
C GLU A 239 4.26 -30.60 -29.45
N PRO A 240 5.01 -31.20 -28.51
CA PRO A 240 6.42 -31.52 -28.70
C PRO A 240 6.66 -32.46 -29.88
N ARG A 241 7.84 -32.32 -30.51
CA ARG A 241 8.27 -33.09 -31.68
C ARG A 241 9.62 -33.75 -31.52
N ALA A 242 10.50 -33.17 -30.71
CA ALA A 242 11.79 -33.75 -30.39
C ALA A 242 12.02 -33.66 -28.87
N ILE A 243 12.30 -34.79 -28.24
CA ILE A 243 12.51 -34.90 -26.80
C ILE A 243 13.89 -35.48 -26.54
N ALA A 244 14.72 -34.78 -25.78
CA ALA A 244 15.90 -35.36 -25.18
C ALA A 244 15.48 -36.15 -23.93
N VAL A 245 15.88 -37.41 -23.85
CA VAL A 245 15.66 -38.27 -22.69
C VAL A 245 17.01 -38.69 -22.15
N PHE A 246 17.26 -38.39 -20.87
CA PHE A 246 18.55 -38.62 -20.26
C PHE A 246 18.43 -38.97 -18.78
N GLU A 247 19.48 -39.59 -18.25
CA GLU A 247 19.60 -39.95 -16.85
C GLU A 247 21.00 -39.54 -16.38
N ILE A 248 21.06 -38.83 -15.26
CA ILE A 248 22.30 -38.34 -14.66
C ILE A 248 22.29 -38.81 -13.21
N SER A 249 23.37 -39.47 -12.80
CA SER A 249 23.64 -39.79 -11.40
C SER A 249 24.66 -38.79 -10.88
N HIS A 250 24.27 -37.89 -9.98
CA HIS A 250 25.18 -36.98 -9.27
C HIS A 250 24.64 -36.77 -7.86
N PRO A 251 25.47 -36.78 -6.80
CA PRO A 251 25.01 -36.58 -5.42
C PRO A 251 24.55 -35.14 -5.12
N VAL A 252 24.95 -34.17 -5.95
CA VAL A 252 24.68 -32.74 -5.78
C VAL A 252 24.27 -32.15 -7.14
N ARG A 253 22.98 -32.13 -7.45
CA ARG A 253 22.49 -31.70 -8.77
C ARG A 253 22.81 -30.23 -9.09
N ASP A 254 22.84 -29.35 -8.09
CA ASP A 254 23.23 -27.93 -8.23
C ASP A 254 24.68 -27.70 -8.67
N ASP A 255 25.50 -28.76 -8.68
CA ASP A 255 26.85 -28.72 -9.25
C ASP A 255 26.84 -28.86 -10.78
N CYS A 256 25.83 -29.50 -11.39
CA CYS A 256 25.83 -29.91 -12.80
C CYS A 256 24.99 -29.02 -13.73
N ARG A 257 25.58 -28.19 -14.60
CA ARG A 257 24.84 -27.49 -15.67
C ARG A 257 24.58 -28.38 -16.87
N VAL A 258 23.30 -28.60 -17.21
CA VAL A 258 22.89 -29.53 -18.26
C VAL A 258 22.40 -28.79 -19.49
N TYR A 259 22.97 -29.11 -20.64
CA TYR A 259 22.63 -28.52 -21.94
C TYR A 259 22.34 -29.62 -22.95
N VAL A 260 21.36 -29.39 -23.81
CA VAL A 260 21.16 -30.16 -25.04
C VAL A 260 21.38 -29.24 -26.22
N GLY A 261 22.25 -29.62 -27.14
CA GLY A 261 22.58 -28.78 -28.28
C GLY A 261 22.84 -29.56 -29.56
N VAL A 262 22.96 -28.82 -30.65
CA VAL A 262 23.20 -29.31 -31.99
C VAL A 262 24.56 -28.82 -32.49
N GLY A 263 25.33 -29.71 -33.09
CA GLY A 263 26.67 -29.44 -33.61
C GLY A 263 27.78 -29.76 -32.62
N ASP A 264 28.79 -28.90 -32.55
CA ASP A 264 29.95 -29.05 -31.67
C ASP A 264 29.62 -28.54 -30.25
N PRO A 265 29.74 -29.34 -29.17
CA PRO A 265 29.47 -28.90 -27.81
C PRO A 265 30.35 -27.73 -27.32
N ALA A 266 31.51 -27.51 -27.93
CA ALA A 266 32.39 -26.38 -27.64
C ALA A 266 31.97 -25.08 -28.36
N SER A 267 31.16 -25.20 -29.42
CA SER A 267 30.66 -24.08 -30.22
C SER A 267 29.32 -24.47 -30.87
N PRO A 268 28.24 -24.57 -30.08
CA PRO A 268 26.96 -25.05 -30.57
C PRO A 268 26.39 -24.22 -31.71
N LEU A 269 25.73 -24.89 -32.65
CA LEU A 269 24.90 -24.22 -33.64
C LEU A 269 23.60 -23.72 -33.01
N ARG A 270 23.01 -24.56 -32.15
CA ARG A 270 21.78 -24.31 -31.39
C ARG A 270 21.94 -25.03 -30.05
N GLU A 271 21.56 -24.43 -28.95
CA GLU A 271 21.67 -25.03 -27.62
C GLU A 271 20.49 -24.59 -26.76
N LYS A 272 20.01 -25.52 -25.93
CA LYS A 272 19.00 -25.29 -24.91
C LYS A 272 19.56 -25.73 -23.57
N SER A 273 19.45 -24.86 -22.58
CA SER A 273 19.77 -25.20 -21.19
C SER A 273 18.58 -25.93 -20.55
N PHE A 274 18.85 -27.01 -19.83
CA PHE A 274 17.86 -27.59 -18.92
C PHE A 274 17.63 -26.65 -17.73
N ASP A 275 18.73 -26.04 -17.24
CA ASP A 275 18.73 -25.11 -16.12
C ASP A 275 18.71 -23.68 -16.67
N VAL A 276 17.56 -23.02 -16.67
CA VAL A 276 17.45 -21.68 -17.25
C VAL A 276 18.10 -20.64 -16.32
N TYR A 277 19.39 -20.37 -16.57
CA TYR A 277 20.13 -19.17 -16.12
C TYR A 277 20.01 -18.77 -14.64
N ASP A 278 20.10 -19.72 -13.71
CA ASP A 278 20.28 -19.38 -12.30
C ASP A 278 21.06 -20.52 -11.59
N PRO A 279 22.16 -20.24 -10.86
CA PRO A 279 22.86 -21.24 -10.05
C PRO A 279 22.00 -21.89 -8.95
N ASP A 280 20.82 -21.34 -8.64
CA ASP A 280 19.89 -21.79 -7.59
C ASP A 280 18.73 -22.66 -8.15
N TYR A 281 18.62 -22.80 -9.47
CA TYR A 281 17.47 -23.38 -10.17
C TYR A 281 17.42 -24.92 -10.23
N ARG A 282 17.70 -25.67 -9.15
CA ARG A 282 17.51 -27.14 -9.21
C ARG A 282 17.00 -27.79 -7.95
N GLY A 283 16.34 -27.02 -7.09
CA GLY A 283 15.81 -27.57 -5.86
C GLY A 283 16.90 -28.01 -4.90
N GLY A 284 18.08 -27.37 -4.92
CA GLY A 284 19.07 -27.50 -3.87
C GLY A 284 20.14 -28.57 -4.06
N PRO A 285 21.14 -28.61 -3.15
CA PRO A 285 22.30 -29.50 -3.22
C PRO A 285 21.97 -30.95 -2.82
N LEU A 286 21.06 -31.55 -3.57
CA LEU A 286 20.53 -32.90 -3.38
C LEU A 286 20.82 -33.78 -4.60
N PRO A 287 20.69 -35.11 -4.53
CA PRO A 287 20.96 -35.97 -5.68
C PRO A 287 20.00 -35.75 -6.85
N PHE A 288 20.45 -36.03 -8.08
CA PHE A 288 19.51 -36.28 -9.19
C PHE A 288 18.65 -37.52 -8.89
N PRO A 289 17.43 -37.62 -9.46
CA PRO A 289 16.59 -38.79 -9.28
C PRO A 289 17.18 -40.03 -9.98
N GLU A 290 16.89 -41.22 -9.45
CA GLU A 290 17.25 -42.52 -10.05
C GLU A 290 16.30 -42.92 -11.22
N ASN A 291 15.84 -41.94 -12.00
CA ASN A 291 14.97 -42.16 -13.16
C ASN A 291 15.36 -41.25 -14.32
N LYS A 292 14.85 -41.57 -15.51
CA LYS A 292 15.04 -40.71 -16.67
C LYS A 292 14.27 -39.41 -16.52
N MET A 293 14.90 -38.36 -16.99
CA MET A 293 14.36 -37.02 -17.12
C MET A 293 14.21 -36.70 -18.60
N VAL A 294 13.40 -35.70 -18.92
CA VAL A 294 13.21 -35.29 -20.31
C VAL A 294 13.29 -33.79 -20.48
N LEU A 295 13.73 -33.36 -21.65
CA LEU A 295 13.70 -31.98 -22.09
C LEU A 295 13.09 -31.90 -23.48
N ASP A 296 12.09 -31.06 -23.64
CA ASP A 296 11.57 -30.71 -24.95
C ASP A 296 12.58 -29.87 -25.73
N ILE A 297 13.09 -30.41 -26.83
CA ILE A 297 14.09 -29.77 -27.69
C ILE A 297 13.54 -29.49 -29.08
N THR A 298 12.21 -29.39 -29.20
CA THR A 298 11.53 -29.13 -30.48
C THR A 298 12.04 -27.87 -31.18
N GLU A 299 12.42 -26.84 -30.40
CA GLU A 299 13.03 -25.61 -30.90
C GLU A 299 14.44 -25.77 -31.52
N LEU A 300 15.10 -26.93 -31.31
CA LEU A 300 16.39 -27.23 -31.92
C LEU A 300 16.27 -27.86 -33.32
N LEU A 301 15.06 -28.19 -33.77
CA LEU A 301 14.79 -28.66 -35.12
C LEU A 301 15.06 -27.56 -36.17
N PRO A 302 15.36 -27.93 -37.42
CA PRO A 302 15.51 -29.30 -37.95
C PRO A 302 16.84 -29.94 -37.53
N PHE A 303 16.95 -31.28 -37.55
CA PHE A 303 18.22 -31.99 -37.37
C PHE A 303 18.70 -32.52 -38.72
N ASN A 304 19.50 -31.77 -39.46
CA ASN A 304 19.85 -32.08 -40.86
C ASN A 304 21.11 -32.96 -40.97
N ASP A 305 21.02 -34.23 -40.56
CA ASP A 305 22.18 -35.11 -40.40
C ASP A 305 23.21 -34.51 -39.42
N GLU A 306 22.70 -33.78 -38.42
CA GLU A 306 23.49 -33.07 -37.42
C GLU A 306 23.68 -33.93 -36.15
N THR A 307 24.78 -33.68 -35.45
CA THR A 307 25.02 -34.21 -34.10
C THR A 307 24.11 -33.51 -33.12
N VAL A 308 23.35 -34.25 -32.31
CA VAL A 308 22.72 -33.72 -31.08
C VAL A 308 23.50 -34.26 -29.88
N TYR A 309 23.85 -33.38 -28.95
CA TYR A 309 24.61 -33.72 -27.76
C TYR A 309 23.86 -33.37 -26.48
N LEU A 310 24.15 -34.11 -25.42
CA LEU A 310 23.92 -33.74 -24.03
C LEU A 310 25.28 -33.36 -23.43
N LYS A 311 25.40 -32.16 -22.87
CA LYS A 311 26.61 -31.63 -22.21
C LYS A 311 26.28 -31.37 -20.75
N VAL A 312 27.13 -31.85 -19.85
CA VAL A 312 27.04 -31.62 -18.42
C VAL A 312 28.31 -30.92 -17.95
N SER A 313 28.18 -29.71 -17.44
CA SER A 313 29.26 -28.95 -16.81
C SER A 313 29.16 -29.07 -15.29
N ASP A 314 29.94 -29.96 -14.73
CA ASP A 314 30.11 -30.13 -13.28
C ASP A 314 31.04 -29.04 -12.73
N SER A 315 30.44 -28.10 -12.00
CA SER A 315 30.98 -26.79 -11.65
C SER A 315 32.10 -26.80 -10.61
N SER A 316 32.60 -27.96 -10.17
CA SER A 316 33.63 -28.13 -9.13
C SER A 316 33.32 -27.44 -7.80
N LYS A 317 32.08 -26.98 -7.60
CA LYS A 317 31.56 -26.45 -6.33
C LYS A 317 31.79 -27.47 -5.21
N THR A 318 31.61 -28.75 -5.50
CA THR A 318 32.09 -29.85 -4.66
C THR A 318 33.17 -30.68 -5.36
N SER A 319 33.82 -31.57 -4.60
CA SER A 319 34.74 -32.57 -5.14
C SER A 319 34.03 -33.81 -5.70
N SER A 320 32.70 -33.84 -5.66
CA SER A 320 31.90 -34.95 -6.17
C SER A 320 31.87 -34.88 -7.69
N THR A 321 31.82 -36.04 -8.34
CA THR A 321 31.50 -36.14 -9.76
C THR A 321 30.38 -37.16 -9.94
N GLY A 322 29.74 -37.11 -11.09
CA GLY A 322 28.63 -37.98 -11.45
C GLY A 322 28.83 -38.67 -12.77
N VAL A 323 27.74 -39.22 -13.30
CA VAL A 323 27.71 -40.02 -14.51
C VAL A 323 26.47 -39.64 -15.33
N ILE A 324 26.67 -39.38 -16.62
CA ILE A 324 25.61 -39.41 -17.63
C ILE A 324 25.33 -40.89 -17.89
N GLU A 325 24.29 -41.43 -17.28
CA GLU A 325 23.94 -42.86 -17.34
C GLU A 325 23.34 -43.23 -18.69
N SER A 326 22.50 -42.36 -19.25
CA SER A 326 21.91 -42.56 -20.58
C SER A 326 21.57 -41.24 -21.27
N PHE A 327 21.59 -41.25 -22.61
CA PHE A 327 21.11 -40.14 -23.45
C PHE A 327 20.52 -40.68 -24.75
N SER A 328 19.32 -40.20 -25.08
CA SER A 328 18.67 -40.46 -26.36
C SER A 328 17.84 -39.26 -26.80
N VAL A 329 17.57 -39.18 -28.10
CA VAL A 329 16.62 -38.24 -28.68
C VAL A 329 15.47 -39.03 -29.30
N GLU A 330 14.27 -38.74 -28.84
CA GLU A 330 13.03 -39.32 -29.31
C GLU A 330 12.29 -38.31 -30.22
N VAL A 331 11.84 -38.75 -31.39
CA VAL A 331 11.11 -37.92 -32.37
C VAL A 331 9.66 -38.37 -32.45
N TYR A 332 8.74 -37.41 -32.49
CA TYR A 332 7.30 -37.67 -32.41
C TYR A 332 6.49 -36.99 -33.51
N ASN A 333 5.61 -37.78 -34.15
CA ASN A 333 4.52 -37.26 -34.98
C ASN A 333 3.26 -36.91 -34.17
N ASN A 334 3.11 -37.51 -32.99
CA ASN A 334 2.00 -37.28 -32.06
C ASN A 334 2.49 -37.60 -30.64
N TYR A 335 3.04 -36.60 -29.94
CA TYR A 335 3.58 -36.80 -28.59
C TYR A 335 2.56 -37.36 -27.59
N PRO A 336 1.28 -36.92 -27.60
CA PRO A 336 0.23 -37.53 -26.78
C PRO A 336 0.06 -39.05 -26.89
N SER A 337 0.49 -39.69 -27.97
CA SER A 337 0.43 -41.15 -28.12
C SER A 337 1.40 -41.89 -27.18
N GLY A 338 2.44 -41.21 -26.70
CA GLY A 338 3.52 -41.81 -25.91
C GLY A 338 4.43 -42.75 -26.70
N ILE A 339 4.26 -42.85 -28.02
CA ILE A 339 5.05 -43.73 -28.89
C ILE A 339 5.91 -42.87 -29.82
N PRO A 340 7.25 -42.88 -29.67
CA PRO A 340 8.12 -42.17 -30.59
C PRO A 340 8.08 -42.80 -31.97
N THR A 341 8.12 -41.96 -33.00
CA THR A 341 8.32 -42.38 -34.39
C THR A 341 9.72 -43.00 -34.54
N ASP A 342 10.72 -42.33 -33.97
CA ASP A 342 12.13 -42.74 -34.03
C ASP A 342 12.81 -42.47 -32.69
N VAL A 343 13.78 -43.31 -32.34
CA VAL A 343 14.59 -43.17 -31.12
C VAL A 343 16.06 -43.31 -31.48
N PHE A 344 16.85 -42.28 -31.18
CA PHE A 344 18.28 -42.23 -31.44
C PHE A 344 19.02 -42.26 -30.10
N THR A 345 19.68 -43.37 -29.78
CA THR A 345 20.37 -43.56 -28.50
C THR A 345 21.88 -43.39 -28.65
N SER A 346 22.49 -42.63 -27.74
CA SER A 346 23.94 -42.48 -27.69
C SER A 346 24.61 -43.78 -27.26
N THR A 347 25.69 -44.16 -27.94
CA THR A 347 26.54 -45.29 -27.53
C THR A 347 27.71 -44.85 -26.64
N GLN A 348 27.75 -43.56 -26.25
CA GLN A 348 28.85 -42.97 -25.46
C GLN A 348 28.57 -42.97 -23.96
N THR A 349 27.42 -43.49 -23.52
CA THR A 349 27.03 -43.62 -22.11
C THR A 349 27.28 -45.04 -21.59
N PRO A 350 27.59 -45.24 -20.29
CA PRO A 350 27.71 -44.21 -19.26
C PRO A 350 29.01 -43.37 -19.41
N LYS A 351 28.96 -42.08 -19.03
CA LYS A 351 30.12 -41.17 -19.10
C LYS A 351 30.20 -40.24 -17.90
N ASN A 352 31.36 -40.12 -17.26
CA ASN A 352 31.54 -39.23 -16.10
C ASN A 352 31.23 -37.77 -16.45
N THR A 353 30.58 -37.03 -15.54
CA THR A 353 30.15 -35.63 -15.71
C THR A 353 31.28 -34.61 -15.51
N VAL A 354 32.55 -34.94 -15.73
CA VAL A 354 33.67 -33.97 -15.60
C VAL A 354 33.37 -32.69 -16.39
N ASN A 355 33.88 -31.52 -15.96
CA ASN A 355 33.50 -30.22 -16.54
C ASN A 355 33.46 -30.25 -18.09
N ASP A 356 32.30 -29.89 -18.65
CA ASP A 356 31.94 -29.90 -20.06
C ASP A 356 31.94 -31.28 -20.76
N SER A 357 31.78 -32.36 -19.98
CA SER A 357 31.61 -33.72 -20.51
C SER A 357 30.33 -33.80 -21.32
N SER A 358 30.44 -34.38 -22.53
CA SER A 358 29.31 -34.52 -23.44
C SER A 358 29.20 -35.91 -24.04
N VAL A 359 27.97 -36.34 -24.29
CA VAL A 359 27.65 -37.52 -25.10
C VAL A 359 26.77 -37.09 -26.26
N ASN A 360 26.86 -37.77 -27.38
CA ASN A 360 26.11 -37.37 -28.56
C ASN A 360 25.48 -38.53 -29.33
N VAL A 361 24.58 -38.16 -30.23
CA VAL A 361 23.95 -39.03 -31.22
C VAL A 361 23.82 -38.30 -32.55
N GLN A 362 24.03 -39.02 -33.66
CA GLN A 362 23.75 -38.50 -35.00
C GLN A 362 22.28 -38.70 -35.31
N ILE A 363 21.61 -37.63 -35.75
CA ILE A 363 20.19 -37.70 -36.11
C ILE A 363 20.05 -37.41 -37.60
N PRO A 364 19.47 -38.34 -38.39
CA PRO A 364 19.17 -38.12 -39.80
C PRO A 364 18.30 -36.87 -40.01
N SER A 365 18.16 -36.39 -41.25
CA SER A 365 17.25 -35.27 -41.58
C SER A 365 15.83 -35.44 -40.99
N VAL A 366 15.61 -34.83 -39.82
CA VAL A 366 14.31 -34.69 -39.19
C VAL A 366 13.88 -33.26 -39.37
N THR A 367 12.87 -33.08 -40.22
CA THR A 367 12.23 -31.79 -40.43
C THR A 367 10.81 -31.89 -39.93
N TYR A 368 10.39 -30.87 -39.20
CA TYR A 368 9.00 -30.67 -38.86
C TYR A 368 8.60 -29.31 -39.40
N ALA A 369 7.44 -29.23 -40.05
CA ALA A 369 6.82 -27.96 -40.39
C ALA A 369 6.26 -27.30 -39.12
N SER A 370 7.09 -27.14 -38.08
CA SER A 370 6.83 -26.08 -37.12
C SER A 370 7.11 -24.81 -37.89
N SER A 371 6.19 -23.84 -37.84
CA SER A 371 6.64 -22.46 -37.98
C SER A 371 7.65 -22.24 -36.85
N PRO A 372 8.97 -22.17 -37.07
CA PRO A 372 9.89 -21.78 -36.02
C PRO A 372 9.85 -20.25 -35.95
N PHE A 373 8.66 -19.68 -35.80
CA PHE A 373 8.42 -18.25 -35.80
C PHE A 373 7.12 -17.97 -35.06
N TYR A 374 7.14 -18.24 -33.76
CA TYR A 374 6.47 -17.39 -32.80
C TYR A 374 7.43 -17.31 -31.61
N ASP A 375 8.55 -16.61 -31.81
CA ASP A 375 8.76 -15.52 -30.87
C ASP A 375 7.69 -14.53 -31.31
N LEU A 376 6.89 -13.97 -30.39
CA LEU A 376 6.26 -12.70 -30.74
C LEU A 376 7.35 -11.86 -31.40
N GLN A 377 7.04 -11.21 -32.52
CA GLN A 377 7.78 -10.02 -32.88
C GLN A 377 7.59 -9.08 -31.68
N TYR A 378 8.43 -9.24 -30.66
CA TYR A 378 8.57 -8.30 -29.59
C TYR A 378 8.99 -7.03 -30.30
N ASP A 379 8.14 -6.02 -30.24
CA ASP A 379 8.23 -4.79 -31.04
C ASP A 379 9.46 -3.93 -30.72
N GLY A 380 10.50 -4.50 -30.11
CA GLY A 380 11.59 -3.76 -29.49
C GLY A 380 11.15 -3.01 -28.23
N GLY A 381 10.06 -3.44 -27.58
CA GLY A 381 9.52 -2.85 -26.37
C GLY A 381 10.59 -2.70 -25.30
N ALA A 382 10.73 -1.48 -24.78
CA ALA A 382 11.52 -1.18 -23.60
C ALA A 382 11.07 -2.12 -22.46
N GLY A 383 12.01 -2.69 -21.72
CA GLY A 383 11.69 -3.48 -20.54
C GLY A 383 10.91 -2.69 -19.47
N ILE A 384 10.89 -3.18 -18.24
CA ILE A 384 10.16 -2.48 -17.17
C ILE A 384 10.78 -1.09 -16.95
N SER A 385 9.95 -0.04 -16.84
CA SER A 385 10.45 1.31 -16.55
C SER A 385 11.20 1.35 -15.22
N PRO A 386 12.25 2.16 -15.08
CA PRO A 386 12.96 2.31 -13.80
C PRO A 386 12.03 2.66 -12.65
N GLU A 387 10.98 3.45 -12.89
CA GLU A 387 10.00 3.83 -11.88
C GLU A 387 9.11 2.66 -11.46
N LEU A 388 8.66 1.81 -12.39
CA LEU A 388 7.90 0.61 -12.03
C LEU A 388 8.78 -0.42 -11.32
N LEU A 389 10.00 -0.65 -11.84
CA LEU A 389 10.97 -1.56 -11.23
C LEU A 389 11.29 -1.17 -9.77
N ALA A 390 11.55 0.13 -9.52
CA ALA A 390 11.82 0.63 -8.18
C ALA A 390 10.66 0.38 -7.21
N ARG A 391 9.41 0.56 -7.66
CA ARG A 391 8.22 0.29 -6.84
C ARG A 391 7.99 -1.19 -6.61
N MET A 392 8.24 -2.04 -7.61
CA MET A 392 8.19 -3.50 -7.42
C MET A 392 9.23 -3.95 -6.40
N LYS A 393 10.46 -3.43 -6.46
CA LYS A 393 11.50 -3.67 -5.46
C LYS A 393 11.09 -3.19 -4.06
N GLU A 394 10.42 -2.05 -3.95
CA GLU A 394 9.92 -1.53 -2.66
C GLU A 394 8.86 -2.46 -2.06
N GLN A 395 7.89 -2.92 -2.84
CA GLN A 395 6.78 -3.75 -2.35
C GLN A 395 7.17 -5.22 -2.13
N MET A 396 7.96 -5.80 -3.03
CA MET A 396 8.30 -7.23 -3.00
C MET A 396 9.59 -7.46 -2.21
N GLY A 397 10.53 -6.50 -2.25
CA GLY A 397 11.85 -6.62 -1.64
C GLY A 397 12.91 -7.15 -2.59
N ILE A 398 14.08 -7.41 -2.01
CA ILE A 398 15.25 -8.03 -2.65
C ILE A 398 15.60 -9.25 -1.80
N TYR A 399 15.98 -10.34 -2.45
CA TYR A 399 16.40 -11.57 -1.77
C TYR A 399 17.59 -11.35 -0.85
N GLU A 400 17.50 -11.93 0.34
CA GLU A 400 18.53 -11.95 1.38
C GLU A 400 18.83 -13.40 1.72
N GLU A 401 20.11 -13.79 1.61
CA GLU A 401 20.55 -15.16 1.88
C GLU A 401 20.27 -15.56 3.34
N GLY A 402 19.70 -16.75 3.54
CA GLY A 402 19.38 -17.31 4.86
C GLY A 402 18.09 -16.77 5.49
N VAL A 403 17.31 -15.96 4.76
CA VAL A 403 15.96 -15.56 5.17
C VAL A 403 14.94 -16.57 4.64
N ASN A 404 14.16 -17.14 5.55
CA ASN A 404 13.02 -17.98 5.19
C ASN A 404 11.81 -17.07 4.85
N TYR A 405 11.37 -17.07 3.59
CA TYR A 405 10.21 -16.29 3.13
C TYR A 405 8.89 -17.06 3.18
N ASN A 406 8.89 -18.32 3.62
CA ASN A 406 7.70 -19.06 4.02
C ASN A 406 7.35 -18.73 5.48
N GLU A 407 6.77 -17.55 5.70
CA GLU A 407 6.21 -17.18 7.00
C GLU A 407 4.94 -18.00 7.25
N ILE A 408 4.77 -18.53 8.46
CA ILE A 408 3.55 -19.25 8.83
C ILE A 408 2.58 -18.28 9.52
N ILE A 409 1.45 -18.01 8.89
CA ILE A 409 0.37 -17.16 9.40
C ILE A 409 -0.85 -18.05 9.67
N ASP A 410 -1.27 -18.12 10.94
CA ASP A 410 -2.42 -18.94 11.37
C ASP A 410 -2.39 -20.41 10.92
N GLY A 411 -1.18 -20.97 10.77
CA GLY A 411 -0.96 -22.35 10.33
C GLY A 411 -0.82 -22.54 8.82
N PHE A 412 -0.94 -21.46 8.05
CA PHE A 412 -0.79 -21.45 6.60
C PHE A 412 0.55 -20.84 6.19
N GLY A 413 1.21 -21.47 5.22
CA GLY A 413 2.45 -20.97 4.65
C GLY A 413 2.21 -19.78 3.74
N THR A 414 3.21 -18.90 3.65
CA THR A 414 3.28 -17.86 2.63
C THR A 414 4.22 -18.31 1.51
N GLY A 415 5.35 -17.65 1.27
CA GLY A 415 6.38 -18.14 0.37
C GLY A 415 6.54 -17.36 -0.93
N LEU A 416 5.99 -16.15 -1.04
CA LEU A 416 6.42 -15.24 -2.11
C LEU A 416 7.80 -14.68 -1.74
N ARG A 417 8.84 -15.33 -2.24
CA ARG A 417 10.24 -14.91 -2.11
C ARG A 417 10.51 -13.73 -3.07
N PRO A 418 11.19 -12.66 -2.65
CA PRO A 418 11.65 -11.63 -3.57
C PRO A 418 12.72 -12.14 -4.55
N PRO A 419 12.88 -11.53 -5.73
CA PRO A 419 13.99 -11.81 -6.63
C PRO A 419 15.35 -11.42 -6.03
N THR A 420 16.41 -12.12 -6.47
CA THR A 420 17.81 -11.68 -6.33
C THR A 420 18.08 -10.43 -7.17
N GLU A 421 19.22 -9.77 -6.96
CA GLU A 421 19.58 -8.62 -7.80
C GLU A 421 19.77 -9.02 -9.27
N GLU A 422 20.35 -10.18 -9.55
CA GLU A 422 20.50 -10.71 -10.91
C GLU A 422 19.13 -10.99 -11.56
N GLU A 423 18.19 -11.57 -10.80
CA GLU A 423 16.82 -11.78 -11.27
C GLU A 423 16.09 -10.44 -11.50
N TRP A 424 16.33 -9.42 -10.67
CA TRP A 424 15.78 -8.09 -10.90
C TRP A 424 16.35 -7.41 -12.15
N GLU A 425 17.63 -7.60 -12.44
CA GLU A 425 18.25 -7.15 -13.70
C GLU A 425 17.59 -7.85 -14.89
N GLU A 426 17.39 -9.17 -14.82
CA GLU A 426 16.68 -9.94 -15.84
C GLU A 426 15.25 -9.43 -16.05
N ILE A 427 14.49 -9.27 -14.96
CA ILE A 427 13.13 -8.73 -14.98
C ILE A 427 13.11 -7.36 -15.66
N SER A 428 14.06 -6.47 -15.32
CA SER A 428 14.12 -5.13 -15.91
C SER A 428 14.31 -5.13 -17.42
N ILE A 429 15.02 -6.13 -17.96
CA ILE A 429 15.37 -6.23 -19.38
C ILE A 429 14.31 -7.03 -20.15
N ASN A 430 13.81 -8.11 -19.58
CA ASN A 430 13.03 -9.12 -20.29
C ASN A 430 11.52 -8.98 -20.07
N TRP A 431 11.07 -8.56 -18.88
CA TRP A 431 9.65 -8.35 -18.61
C TRP A 431 9.12 -7.06 -19.24
N ARG A 432 7.80 -6.93 -19.31
CA ARG A 432 7.14 -5.85 -20.04
C ARG A 432 6.04 -5.22 -19.20
N GLU A 433 5.83 -3.92 -19.38
CA GLU A 433 4.66 -3.27 -18.80
C GLU A 433 3.43 -3.58 -19.63
N ALA A 434 2.37 -4.05 -18.97
CA ALA A 434 1.10 -4.32 -19.60
C ALA A 434 0.50 -3.01 -20.15
N LYS A 435 0.09 -3.03 -21.42
CA LYS A 435 -0.54 -1.88 -22.07
C LYS A 435 -2.03 -2.11 -22.15
N GLY A 436 -2.80 -1.08 -21.77
CA GLY A 436 -4.23 -1.06 -22.01
C GLY A 436 -4.54 -1.23 -23.50
N PHE A 437 -5.43 -2.16 -23.82
CA PHE A 437 -5.99 -2.32 -25.15
C PHE A 437 -7.49 -2.01 -25.11
N ILE A 438 -7.98 -1.42 -26.20
CA ILE A 438 -9.41 -1.13 -26.36
C ILE A 438 -10.10 -2.44 -26.76
N THR A 439 -11.00 -2.94 -25.92
CA THR A 439 -11.95 -3.96 -26.35
C THR A 439 -12.92 -3.34 -27.36
N GLN A 440 -13.23 -4.04 -28.45
CA GLN A 440 -14.15 -3.51 -29.49
C GLN A 440 -15.55 -3.21 -28.93
N ASP A 441 -15.94 -3.87 -27.84
CA ASP A 441 -17.20 -3.70 -27.12
C ASP A 441 -17.00 -3.13 -25.71
N ALA A 442 -18.07 -2.59 -25.12
CA ALA A 442 -18.09 -2.24 -23.71
C ALA A 442 -17.82 -3.49 -22.84
N LEU A 443 -16.94 -3.35 -21.85
CA LEU A 443 -16.64 -4.44 -20.91
C LEU A 443 -17.92 -4.86 -20.16
N PRO A 444 -18.15 -6.16 -19.94
CA PRO A 444 -19.27 -6.61 -19.12
C PRO A 444 -19.13 -6.08 -17.69
N ALA A 445 -20.25 -5.96 -16.97
CA ALA A 445 -20.25 -5.50 -15.58
C ALA A 445 -19.65 -6.53 -14.61
N MET A 446 -19.60 -7.80 -14.99
CA MET A 446 -19.10 -8.89 -14.16
C MET A 446 -18.53 -10.00 -15.04
N ILE A 447 -17.44 -10.60 -14.57
CA ILE A 447 -16.87 -11.86 -15.07
C ILE A 447 -16.51 -12.71 -13.87
N ASP A 448 -16.87 -14.00 -13.89
CA ASP A 448 -16.47 -14.95 -12.85
C ASP A 448 -16.02 -16.29 -13.46
N TYR A 449 -14.72 -16.45 -13.66
CA TYR A 449 -14.15 -17.71 -14.15
C TYR A 449 -14.15 -18.82 -13.10
N SER A 450 -14.28 -18.52 -11.81
CA SER A 450 -14.36 -19.56 -10.78
C SER A 450 -15.62 -20.44 -10.91
N SER A 451 -16.67 -19.90 -11.53
CA SER A 451 -17.89 -20.63 -11.85
C SER A 451 -17.82 -21.40 -13.18
N SER A 452 -16.73 -21.23 -13.94
CA SER A 452 -16.58 -21.88 -15.24
C SER A 452 -16.28 -23.38 -15.09
N ILE A 453 -16.60 -24.15 -16.12
CA ILE A 453 -16.27 -25.57 -16.16
C ILE A 453 -14.76 -25.84 -16.28
N TYR A 454 -13.91 -24.82 -16.42
CA TYR A 454 -12.47 -24.98 -16.63
C TYR A 454 -11.66 -24.65 -15.37
N PHE A 455 -12.28 -24.09 -14.33
CA PHE A 455 -11.58 -23.70 -13.12
C PHE A 455 -11.44 -24.90 -12.17
N PRO A 456 -10.25 -25.16 -11.60
CA PRO A 456 -10.07 -26.22 -10.60
C PRO A 456 -10.76 -25.85 -9.27
N PRO A 457 -11.01 -26.81 -8.37
CA PRO A 457 -11.50 -26.49 -7.02
C PRO A 457 -10.47 -25.65 -6.26
N ILE A 458 -10.88 -24.95 -5.20
CA ILE A 458 -9.92 -24.20 -4.37
C ILE A 458 -8.89 -25.15 -3.76
N GLY A 459 -7.61 -24.85 -4.01
CA GLY A 459 -6.47 -25.58 -3.51
C GLY A 459 -6.06 -25.15 -2.10
N ASN A 460 -5.36 -26.05 -1.39
CA ASN A 460 -4.81 -25.78 -0.07
C ASN A 460 -3.32 -26.16 -0.01
N GLN A 461 -2.45 -25.17 0.16
CA GLN A 461 -0.98 -25.32 0.30
C GLN A 461 -0.55 -25.76 1.71
N GLY A 462 -1.46 -25.72 2.68
CA GLY A 462 -1.14 -25.96 4.08
C GLY A 462 -0.03 -25.02 4.55
N SER A 463 0.99 -25.57 5.22
CA SER A 463 2.12 -24.82 5.77
C SER A 463 3.29 -24.61 4.81
N GLU A 464 3.23 -25.13 3.59
CA GLU A 464 4.34 -25.07 2.64
C GLU A 464 4.36 -23.72 1.90
N GLY A 465 5.55 -23.22 1.55
CA GLY A 465 5.78 -21.93 0.91
C GLY A 465 5.43 -21.85 -0.59
N SER A 466 4.46 -22.64 -1.05
CA SER A 466 4.24 -22.92 -2.48
C SER A 466 3.21 -22.00 -3.17
N CYS A 467 2.85 -20.85 -2.56
CA CYS A 467 1.78 -19.97 -3.05
C CYS A 467 1.96 -19.53 -4.53
N VAL A 468 3.19 -19.27 -4.96
CA VAL A 468 3.51 -18.95 -6.37
C VAL A 468 3.14 -20.12 -7.28
N ALA A 469 3.53 -21.35 -6.93
CA ALA A 469 3.25 -22.55 -7.71
C ALA A 469 1.75 -22.87 -7.76
N PHE A 470 1.00 -22.58 -6.68
CA PHE A 470 -0.46 -22.63 -6.72
C PHE A 470 -1.05 -21.58 -7.67
N SER A 471 -0.61 -20.33 -7.59
CA SER A 471 -1.15 -19.28 -8.46
C SER A 471 -0.90 -19.59 -9.93
N ILE A 472 0.35 -19.80 -10.34
CA ILE A 472 0.68 -19.92 -11.76
C ILE A 472 0.49 -21.34 -12.32
N GLY A 473 0.72 -22.37 -11.50
CA GLY A 473 0.62 -23.77 -11.92
C GLY A 473 -0.78 -24.31 -11.71
N TYR A 474 -1.20 -24.38 -10.44
CA TYR A 474 -2.48 -24.99 -10.08
C TYR A 474 -3.68 -24.23 -10.65
N TYR A 475 -3.75 -22.91 -10.50
CA TYR A 475 -4.90 -22.13 -11.00
C TYR A 475 -4.74 -21.74 -12.47
N ILE A 476 -3.72 -20.94 -12.81
CA ILE A 476 -3.58 -20.34 -14.15
C ILE A 476 -3.34 -21.41 -15.23
N SER A 477 -2.32 -22.26 -15.08
CA SER A 477 -1.98 -23.25 -16.09
C SER A 477 -3.09 -24.28 -16.27
N THR A 478 -3.70 -24.77 -15.17
CA THR A 478 -4.84 -25.69 -15.25
C THR A 478 -6.00 -25.08 -16.00
N PHE A 479 -6.37 -23.83 -15.68
CA PHE A 479 -7.48 -23.15 -16.34
C PHE A 479 -7.25 -22.98 -17.84
N TYR A 480 -6.03 -22.58 -18.24
CA TYR A 480 -5.69 -22.41 -19.66
C TYR A 480 -5.73 -23.75 -20.41
N GLU A 481 -5.08 -24.80 -19.89
CA GLU A 481 -5.09 -26.11 -20.54
C GLU A 481 -6.49 -26.74 -20.54
N ALA A 482 -7.27 -26.56 -19.48
CA ALA A 482 -8.65 -27.04 -19.43
C ALA A 482 -9.54 -26.32 -20.44
N ARG A 483 -9.42 -24.99 -20.58
CA ARG A 483 -10.14 -24.21 -21.59
C ARG A 483 -9.76 -24.63 -23.00
N ASP A 484 -8.46 -24.71 -23.28
CA ASP A 484 -7.95 -24.95 -24.63
C ASP A 484 -8.22 -26.39 -25.10
N ARG A 485 -8.25 -27.36 -24.17
CA ARG A 485 -8.53 -28.78 -24.46
C ARG A 485 -9.97 -29.19 -24.18
N GLY A 486 -10.82 -28.28 -23.71
CA GLY A 486 -12.22 -28.56 -23.37
C GLY A 486 -12.40 -29.52 -22.19
N TRP A 487 -11.48 -29.52 -21.22
CA TRP A 487 -11.60 -30.33 -20.02
C TRP A 487 -12.67 -29.77 -19.08
N ASN A 488 -13.74 -30.53 -18.88
CA ASN A 488 -14.75 -30.19 -17.88
C ASN A 488 -14.29 -30.60 -16.47
N LEU A 489 -14.00 -29.62 -15.64
CA LEU A 489 -13.61 -29.71 -14.23
C LEU A 489 -14.73 -29.36 -13.24
N SER A 490 -15.95 -29.04 -13.69
CA SER A 490 -17.06 -28.60 -12.81
C SER A 490 -17.47 -29.61 -11.72
N GLY A 491 -17.11 -30.88 -11.86
CA GLY A 491 -17.33 -31.92 -10.85
C GLY A 491 -16.12 -32.18 -9.94
N ALA A 492 -14.99 -31.51 -10.17
CA ALA A 492 -13.82 -31.62 -9.31
C ALA A 492 -14.09 -30.91 -7.97
N GLN A 493 -13.75 -31.56 -6.87
CA GLN A 493 -13.82 -31.01 -5.52
C GLN A 493 -12.49 -31.21 -4.82
N TRP A 494 -12.17 -30.33 -3.88
CA TRP A 494 -11.10 -30.58 -2.92
C TRP A 494 -11.57 -31.58 -1.87
N VAL A 495 -10.83 -32.66 -1.67
CA VAL A 495 -11.16 -33.73 -0.72
C VAL A 495 -10.07 -33.80 0.32
N GLY A 496 -10.43 -33.59 1.59
CA GLY A 496 -9.50 -33.48 2.71
C GLY A 496 -9.29 -32.04 3.18
N ASP A 497 -8.39 -31.85 4.14
CA ASP A 497 -8.01 -30.55 4.71
C ASP A 497 -6.74 -30.01 4.03
N SER A 498 -5.77 -29.52 4.79
CA SER A 498 -4.45 -29.08 4.28
C SER A 498 -3.62 -30.20 3.65
N LYS A 499 -3.96 -31.47 3.93
CA LYS A 499 -3.37 -32.64 3.25
C LYS A 499 -4.31 -33.23 2.20
N GLY A 500 -5.30 -32.45 1.78
CA GLY A 500 -6.28 -32.84 0.79
C GLY A 500 -5.72 -32.86 -0.63
N SER A 501 -6.58 -33.19 -1.58
CA SER A 501 -6.27 -33.19 -3.01
C SER A 501 -7.52 -32.96 -3.83
N PRO A 502 -7.39 -32.58 -5.12
CA PRO A 502 -8.51 -32.67 -6.04
C PRO A 502 -9.03 -34.11 -6.13
N THR A 503 -10.33 -34.26 -6.39
CA THR A 503 -10.97 -35.56 -6.55
C THR A 503 -10.23 -36.43 -7.57
N ASN A 504 -9.92 -37.69 -7.21
CA ASN A 504 -9.02 -38.58 -7.95
C ASN A 504 -9.27 -38.68 -9.47
N SER A 505 -10.54 -38.66 -9.91
CA SER A 505 -10.90 -38.73 -11.35
C SER A 505 -10.50 -37.50 -12.18
N TYR A 506 -10.08 -36.41 -11.53
CA TYR A 506 -9.69 -35.15 -12.16
C TYR A 506 -8.19 -34.84 -12.03
N GLN A 507 -7.47 -35.58 -11.19
CA GLN A 507 -6.05 -35.31 -10.90
C GLN A 507 -5.13 -35.38 -12.13
N ASN A 508 -5.54 -36.05 -13.21
CA ASN A 508 -4.80 -36.09 -14.47
C ASN A 508 -5.00 -34.85 -15.37
N ARG A 509 -5.75 -33.85 -14.90
CA ARG A 509 -6.08 -32.62 -15.63
C ARG A 509 -5.93 -31.37 -14.77
N ILE A 510 -5.45 -31.52 -13.54
CA ILE A 510 -5.18 -30.43 -12.60
C ILE A 510 -3.69 -30.50 -12.31
N PHE A 511 -2.98 -29.40 -12.46
CA PHE A 511 -1.53 -29.40 -12.33
C PHE A 511 -1.05 -29.33 -10.89
N SER A 512 0.12 -29.92 -10.66
CA SER A 512 0.73 -30.01 -9.34
C SER A 512 1.61 -28.80 -9.04
N PRO A 513 1.40 -28.12 -7.90
CA PRO A 513 2.33 -27.13 -7.39
C PRO A 513 3.74 -27.70 -7.14
N ASP A 514 3.85 -28.92 -6.61
CA ASP A 514 5.14 -29.54 -6.25
C ASP A 514 6.03 -29.79 -7.44
N PHE A 515 5.44 -30.03 -8.62
CA PHE A 515 6.23 -30.13 -9.85
C PHE A 515 7.04 -28.85 -10.03
N ILE A 516 6.44 -27.68 -9.86
CA ILE A 516 7.17 -26.41 -9.98
C ILE A 516 8.05 -26.19 -8.74
N TYR A 517 7.45 -26.24 -7.54
CA TYR A 517 8.05 -25.74 -6.31
C TYR A 517 9.36 -26.46 -5.97
N HIS A 518 9.40 -27.78 -6.13
CA HIS A 518 10.59 -28.58 -5.82
C HIS A 518 11.78 -28.28 -6.74
N GLN A 519 11.54 -27.63 -7.88
CA GLN A 519 12.60 -27.27 -8.83
C GLN A 519 13.17 -25.87 -8.54
N ILE A 520 12.49 -25.03 -7.75
CA ILE A 520 12.79 -23.59 -7.61
C ILE A 520 12.89 -23.10 -6.17
N ASN A 521 12.82 -23.99 -5.18
CA ASN A 521 12.85 -23.66 -3.76
C ASN A 521 14.23 -23.91 -3.11
N ASN A 522 15.28 -24.13 -3.90
CA ASN A 522 16.63 -24.41 -3.39
C ASN A 522 16.72 -25.63 -2.46
N GLY A 523 15.74 -26.54 -2.51
CA GLY A 523 15.71 -27.77 -1.72
C GLY A 523 15.30 -27.56 -0.28
N VAL A 524 14.77 -26.39 0.04
CA VAL A 524 14.30 -25.98 1.35
C VAL A 524 12.96 -25.26 1.22
N ASP A 525 12.12 -25.37 2.24
CA ASP A 525 10.80 -24.72 2.22
C ASP A 525 10.90 -23.24 2.61
N GLU A 526 11.48 -22.42 1.74
CA GLU A 526 11.73 -20.98 1.98
C GLU A 526 11.01 -20.06 0.98
N GLY A 527 10.11 -20.60 0.17
CA GLY A 527 9.35 -19.86 -0.83
C GLY A 527 10.03 -19.78 -2.20
N ALA A 528 9.32 -19.19 -3.16
CA ALA A 528 9.77 -19.04 -4.53
C ALA A 528 9.28 -17.74 -5.16
N HIS A 529 9.83 -17.38 -6.32
CA HIS A 529 9.42 -16.20 -7.09
C HIS A 529 8.81 -16.57 -8.44
N TYR A 530 7.98 -15.66 -8.98
CA TYR A 530 7.29 -15.83 -10.27
C TYR A 530 8.23 -16.08 -11.45
N VAL A 531 9.42 -15.45 -11.47
CA VAL A 531 10.39 -15.57 -12.56
C VAL A 531 10.91 -17.00 -12.70
N ASN A 532 11.29 -17.65 -11.60
CA ASN A 532 11.77 -19.03 -11.59
C ASN A 532 10.64 -19.99 -12.00
N ALA A 533 9.46 -19.75 -11.44
CA ALA A 533 8.30 -20.57 -11.71
C ALA A 533 7.89 -20.51 -13.21
N MET A 534 7.95 -19.33 -13.83
CA MET A 534 7.73 -19.18 -15.28
C MET A 534 8.86 -19.75 -16.14
N LYS A 535 10.11 -19.74 -15.66
CA LYS A 535 11.22 -20.46 -16.32
C LYS A 535 10.96 -21.97 -16.35
N VAL A 536 10.42 -22.57 -15.28
CA VAL A 536 10.07 -24.02 -15.27
C VAL A 536 9.00 -24.29 -16.30
N ILE A 537 7.89 -23.57 -16.21
CA ILE A 537 6.72 -23.82 -17.06
C ILE A 537 7.06 -23.55 -18.53
N SER A 538 7.85 -22.53 -18.86
CA SER A 538 8.17 -22.24 -20.26
C SER A 538 9.25 -23.16 -20.84
N ASN A 539 10.21 -23.64 -20.03
CA ASN A 539 11.34 -24.42 -20.51
C ASN A 539 11.06 -25.93 -20.52
N ILE A 540 10.49 -26.42 -19.42
CA ILE A 540 10.23 -27.83 -19.11
C ILE A 540 8.73 -28.13 -19.27
N GLY A 541 7.87 -27.26 -18.74
CA GLY A 541 6.43 -27.45 -18.64
C GLY A 541 5.99 -27.74 -17.21
N ILE A 542 4.82 -28.34 -17.06
CA ILE A 542 4.24 -28.68 -15.76
C ILE A 542 3.51 -30.02 -15.82
N SER A 543 3.54 -30.81 -14.74
CA SER A 543 2.85 -32.11 -14.70
C SER A 543 1.60 -32.08 -13.82
N SER A 544 0.69 -33.01 -14.08
CA SER A 544 -0.57 -33.20 -13.37
C SER A 544 -0.34 -33.71 -11.94
N TRP A 545 -1.31 -33.42 -11.08
CA TRP A 545 -1.39 -33.93 -9.71
C TRP A 545 -1.29 -35.46 -9.66
N LYS A 546 -1.80 -36.15 -10.67
CA LYS A 546 -1.74 -37.61 -10.74
C LYS A 546 -0.30 -38.14 -10.83
N GLU A 547 0.56 -37.47 -11.59
CA GLU A 547 1.94 -37.93 -11.82
C GLU A 547 2.93 -37.31 -10.82
N MET A 548 2.59 -36.17 -10.22
CA MET A 548 3.30 -35.55 -9.10
C MET A 548 2.31 -35.11 -8.01
N PRO A 549 1.87 -36.00 -7.10
CA PRO A 549 0.95 -35.62 -6.04
C PRO A 549 1.56 -34.59 -5.09
N TYR A 550 0.75 -33.62 -4.68
CA TYR A 550 1.16 -32.57 -3.74
C TYR A 550 1.30 -33.11 -2.31
N SER A 551 2.34 -32.69 -1.59
CA SER A 551 2.58 -33.05 -0.20
C SER A 551 3.20 -31.91 0.59
N THR A 552 2.45 -31.34 1.54
CA THR A 552 2.95 -30.31 2.47
C THR A 552 4.09 -30.77 3.41
N SER A 553 4.55 -32.02 3.28
CA SER A 553 5.63 -32.60 4.06
C SER A 553 6.87 -32.95 3.24
N ASP A 554 6.80 -32.81 1.92
CA ASP A 554 7.92 -33.08 1.01
C ASP A 554 8.03 -31.93 0.03
N HIS A 555 9.15 -31.23 0.06
CA HIS A 555 9.47 -30.10 -0.81
C HIS A 555 10.73 -30.35 -1.64
N THR A 556 11.22 -31.60 -1.71
CA THR A 556 12.58 -31.90 -2.20
C THR A 556 12.65 -32.98 -3.27
N SER A 557 11.66 -33.88 -3.31
CA SER A 557 11.65 -34.99 -4.27
C SER A 557 11.56 -34.49 -5.70
N TRP A 558 12.43 -34.99 -6.57
CA TRP A 558 12.32 -34.70 -8.00
C TRP A 558 11.14 -35.44 -8.64
N PRO A 559 10.56 -34.89 -9.72
CA PRO A 559 9.52 -35.54 -10.47
C PRO A 559 9.91 -36.94 -10.96
N SER A 560 8.92 -37.83 -11.01
CA SER A 560 9.04 -39.16 -11.60
C SER A 560 9.21 -39.08 -13.14
N GLU A 561 9.73 -40.14 -13.79
CA GLU A 561 9.82 -40.16 -15.26
C GLU A 561 8.47 -39.92 -15.95
N PRO A 562 7.33 -40.51 -15.51
CA PRO A 562 6.01 -40.15 -16.04
C PRO A 562 5.69 -38.64 -15.95
N ALA A 563 6.02 -38.00 -14.83
CA ALA A 563 5.81 -36.57 -14.67
C ALA A 563 6.69 -35.75 -15.61
N TRP A 564 7.97 -36.11 -15.74
CA TRP A 564 8.88 -35.53 -16.73
C TRP A 564 8.33 -35.65 -18.15
N ARG A 565 7.86 -36.84 -18.53
CA ARG A 565 7.28 -37.09 -19.86
C ARG A 565 5.95 -36.39 -20.10
N GLU A 566 5.21 -36.06 -19.06
CA GLU A 566 3.96 -35.31 -19.20
C GLU A 566 4.22 -33.82 -19.41
N ALA A 567 5.17 -33.24 -18.67
CA ALA A 567 5.39 -31.80 -18.59
C ALA A 567 5.57 -31.05 -19.93
N PRO A 568 6.35 -31.56 -20.92
CA PRO A 568 6.52 -30.92 -22.23
C PRO A 568 5.24 -30.53 -22.96
N ARG A 569 4.13 -31.21 -22.66
CA ARG A 569 2.81 -30.96 -23.28
C ARG A 569 2.19 -29.65 -22.84
N TYR A 570 2.57 -29.15 -21.67
CA TYR A 570 1.91 -28.10 -20.92
C TYR A 570 2.89 -26.96 -20.62
N ARG A 571 3.67 -26.58 -21.64
CA ARG A 571 4.61 -25.45 -21.56
C ARG A 571 3.86 -24.13 -21.75
N SER A 572 4.24 -23.08 -21.02
CA SER A 572 3.82 -21.72 -21.35
C SER A 572 4.55 -21.22 -22.61
N HIS A 573 4.05 -20.13 -23.21
CA HIS A 573 4.64 -19.61 -24.44
C HIS A 573 6.04 -19.01 -24.18
N SER A 574 6.17 -18.30 -23.06
CA SER A 574 7.38 -17.57 -22.68
C SER A 574 7.59 -17.61 -21.16
N SER A 575 8.83 -17.38 -20.71
CA SER A 575 9.14 -17.05 -19.30
C SER A 575 8.93 -15.56 -18.99
N VAL A 576 8.70 -14.73 -20.02
CA VAL A 576 8.41 -13.30 -19.89
C VAL A 576 6.99 -13.09 -19.38
N MET A 577 6.85 -12.27 -18.33
CA MET A 577 5.56 -11.83 -17.82
C MET A 577 5.29 -10.38 -18.22
N GLU A 578 4.02 -10.07 -18.48
CA GLU A 578 3.55 -8.70 -18.50
C GLU A 578 3.17 -8.26 -17.08
N VAL A 579 3.51 -7.03 -16.72
CA VAL A 579 3.32 -6.49 -15.38
C VAL A 579 2.47 -5.24 -15.44
N LEU A 580 1.44 -5.18 -14.60
CA LEU A 580 0.61 -4.00 -14.40
C LEU A 580 0.58 -3.64 -12.91
N GLN A 581 0.88 -2.39 -12.59
CA GLN A 581 0.64 -1.87 -11.24
C GLN A 581 -0.60 -0.97 -11.24
N ILE A 582 -1.56 -1.28 -10.38
CA ILE A 582 -2.84 -0.57 -10.35
C ILE A 582 -2.71 0.74 -9.57
N ALA A 583 -2.74 1.89 -10.24
CA ALA A 583 -2.67 3.21 -9.58
C ALA A 583 -3.81 4.15 -9.99
N SER A 584 -4.62 3.78 -10.97
CA SER A 584 -5.67 4.61 -11.55
C SER A 584 -6.83 3.79 -12.12
N ASP A 585 -7.94 4.46 -12.43
CA ASP A 585 -9.10 3.82 -13.09
C ASP A 585 -8.75 3.28 -14.48
N LYS A 586 -7.76 3.90 -15.16
CA LYS A 586 -7.24 3.39 -16.42
C LYS A 586 -6.57 2.02 -16.26
N ASP A 587 -5.87 1.82 -15.14
CA ASP A 587 -5.23 0.53 -14.84
C ASP A 587 -6.28 -0.52 -14.46
N ILE A 588 -7.32 -0.13 -13.72
CA ILE A 588 -8.50 -0.99 -13.47
C ILE A 588 -9.13 -1.43 -14.79
N LEU A 589 -9.39 -0.50 -15.71
CA LEU A 589 -9.94 -0.82 -17.04
C LEU A 589 -9.00 -1.74 -17.83
N THR A 590 -7.68 -1.50 -17.77
CA THR A 590 -6.69 -2.35 -18.43
C THR A 590 -6.74 -3.77 -17.90
N LEU A 591 -6.74 -3.95 -16.57
CA LEU A 591 -6.83 -5.26 -15.93
C LEU A 591 -8.15 -5.97 -16.28
N LYS A 592 -9.27 -5.25 -16.26
CA LYS A 592 -10.58 -5.78 -16.69
C LYS A 592 -10.57 -6.24 -18.15
N SER A 593 -9.86 -5.53 -19.05
CA SER A 593 -9.70 -5.96 -20.44
C SER A 593 -8.98 -7.30 -20.55
N TYR A 594 -7.90 -7.53 -19.78
CA TYR A 594 -7.23 -8.85 -19.75
C TYR A 594 -8.15 -9.95 -19.23
N VAL A 595 -8.84 -9.72 -18.11
CA VAL A 595 -9.81 -10.70 -17.56
C VAL A 595 -10.91 -10.98 -18.59
N ASN A 596 -11.43 -9.95 -19.29
CA ASN A 596 -12.42 -10.13 -20.35
C ASN A 596 -11.90 -10.93 -21.56
N SER A 597 -10.61 -10.85 -21.85
CA SER A 597 -9.97 -11.64 -22.90
C SER A 597 -9.65 -13.08 -22.48
N GLY A 598 -10.06 -13.51 -21.29
CA GLY A 598 -9.86 -14.90 -20.84
C GLY A 598 -8.60 -15.14 -20.03
N TYR A 599 -7.93 -14.08 -19.56
CA TYR A 599 -6.74 -14.22 -18.71
C TYR A 599 -7.12 -14.33 -17.23
N LEU A 600 -6.44 -15.23 -16.53
CA LEU A 600 -6.33 -15.21 -15.07
C LEU A 600 -5.05 -14.44 -14.71
N ILE A 601 -5.06 -13.74 -13.58
CA ILE A 601 -3.99 -12.78 -13.27
C ILE A 601 -3.38 -13.12 -11.92
N SER A 602 -2.08 -13.37 -11.86
CA SER A 602 -1.41 -13.53 -10.57
C SER A 602 -1.20 -12.16 -9.92
N ILE A 603 -1.32 -12.07 -8.61
CA ILE A 603 -1.08 -10.84 -7.85
C ILE A 603 -0.20 -11.11 -6.63
N SER A 604 0.55 -10.10 -6.20
CA SER A 604 1.26 -10.12 -4.92
C SER A 604 0.49 -9.31 -3.86
N ILE A 605 0.31 -9.91 -2.69
CA ILE A 605 -0.44 -9.33 -1.57
C ILE A 605 0.30 -9.54 -0.23
N ASP A 606 -0.13 -8.80 0.80
CA ASP A 606 0.35 -8.98 2.18
C ASP A 606 -0.61 -9.90 2.96
N ALA A 607 -0.21 -11.15 3.16
CA ALA A 607 -1.00 -12.13 3.89
C ALA A 607 -1.19 -11.79 5.37
N ASN A 608 -0.39 -10.91 5.97
CA ASN A 608 -0.62 -10.45 7.34
C ASN A 608 -1.94 -9.65 7.47
N LYS A 609 -2.51 -9.23 6.35
CA LYS A 609 -3.79 -8.50 6.29
C LYS A 609 -5.01 -9.40 6.15
N TYR A 610 -4.84 -10.73 6.12
CA TYR A 610 -5.99 -11.63 6.15
C TYR A 610 -6.83 -11.35 7.40
N SER A 611 -6.20 -11.35 8.59
CA SER A 611 -6.85 -11.01 9.88
C SER A 611 -7.65 -9.70 9.95
N SER A 612 -7.50 -8.77 8.99
CA SER A 612 -8.26 -7.53 8.90
C SER A 612 -9.44 -7.58 7.91
N MET A 613 -9.70 -8.71 7.26
CA MET A 613 -10.85 -8.91 6.38
C MET A 613 -12.17 -8.70 7.11
N THR A 614 -13.16 -8.21 6.36
CA THR A 614 -14.54 -8.11 6.86
C THR A 614 -15.23 -9.48 6.84
N SER A 615 -16.39 -9.60 7.47
CA SER A 615 -17.22 -10.82 7.41
C SER A 615 -17.75 -11.17 6.01
N ASN A 616 -17.54 -10.29 5.03
CA ASN A 616 -17.94 -10.48 3.63
C ASN A 616 -16.72 -10.79 2.73
N ASP A 617 -15.58 -11.12 3.32
CA ASP A 617 -14.34 -11.48 2.62
C ASP A 617 -13.82 -10.37 1.70
N VAL A 618 -14.09 -9.11 2.09
CA VAL A 618 -13.71 -7.92 1.32
C VAL A 618 -12.53 -7.19 1.96
N TRP A 619 -11.50 -6.97 1.14
CA TRP A 619 -10.48 -5.94 1.33
C TRP A 619 -10.87 -4.65 0.59
N ASN A 620 -11.01 -3.59 1.38
CA ASN A 620 -11.30 -2.23 0.96
C ASN A 620 -10.15 -1.29 1.33
N SER A 621 -10.22 -0.03 0.90
CA SER A 621 -9.12 0.92 1.11
C SER A 621 -8.84 1.22 2.59
N TYR A 622 -9.70 0.79 3.52
CA TYR A 622 -9.57 1.03 4.96
C TYR A 622 -8.94 -0.14 5.71
N ASN A 623 -9.36 -1.37 5.41
CA ASN A 623 -8.89 -2.56 6.11
C ASN A 623 -7.72 -3.26 5.40
N TYR A 624 -7.40 -2.87 4.17
CA TYR A 624 -6.23 -3.36 3.44
C TYR A 624 -5.25 -2.22 3.18
N THR A 625 -4.10 -2.28 3.87
CA THR A 625 -2.94 -1.43 3.64
C THR A 625 -1.71 -2.29 3.47
N ASN A 626 -1.18 -2.36 2.27
CA ASN A 626 -0.04 -3.16 1.89
C ASN A 626 1.24 -2.34 2.10
N VAL A 627 2.19 -2.90 2.85
CA VAL A 627 3.53 -2.33 3.03
C VAL A 627 4.57 -3.18 2.31
N ARG A 628 4.43 -4.51 2.41
CA ARG A 628 5.29 -5.50 1.75
C ARG A 628 4.46 -6.73 1.41
N THR A 629 4.70 -7.33 0.24
CA THR A 629 4.01 -8.55 -0.17
C THR A 629 4.79 -9.80 0.20
N ASN A 630 4.12 -10.80 0.75
CA ASN A 630 4.70 -12.10 1.10
C ASN A 630 3.89 -13.29 0.55
N HIS A 631 2.79 -13.05 -0.18
CA HIS A 631 1.91 -14.11 -0.68
C HIS A 631 1.43 -13.86 -2.10
N ALA A 632 1.15 -14.96 -2.81
CA ALA A 632 0.69 -14.96 -4.21
C ALA A 632 -0.75 -15.48 -4.32
N ASN A 633 -1.60 -14.74 -5.02
CA ASN A 633 -2.99 -15.13 -5.29
C ASN A 633 -3.33 -14.98 -6.77
N THR A 634 -4.52 -15.45 -7.17
CA THR A 634 -4.99 -15.36 -8.56
C THR A 634 -6.30 -14.59 -8.65
N ILE A 635 -6.36 -13.51 -9.42
CA ILE A 635 -7.61 -12.87 -9.84
C ILE A 635 -8.31 -13.79 -10.86
N VAL A 636 -9.57 -14.08 -10.57
CA VAL A 636 -10.42 -15.00 -11.35
C VAL A 636 -11.66 -14.33 -11.91
N GLY A 637 -11.83 -13.04 -11.67
CA GLY A 637 -13.01 -12.31 -12.08
C GLY A 637 -13.07 -10.92 -11.50
N TYR A 638 -14.15 -10.21 -11.83
CA TYR A 638 -14.51 -8.94 -11.23
C TYR A 638 -16.03 -8.76 -11.23
N ASP A 639 -16.52 -7.88 -10.38
CA ASP A 639 -17.93 -7.48 -10.29
C ASP A 639 -18.01 -5.99 -9.98
N ASP A 640 -18.52 -5.20 -10.94
CA ASP A 640 -18.74 -3.75 -10.81
C ASP A 640 -19.86 -3.41 -9.82
N SER A 641 -20.76 -4.35 -9.55
CA SER A 641 -21.90 -4.15 -8.64
C SER A 641 -21.57 -4.44 -7.19
N MET A 642 -20.41 -5.04 -6.92
CA MET A 642 -19.97 -5.31 -5.56
C MET A 642 -19.79 -3.97 -4.83
N SER A 643 -20.46 -3.83 -3.69
CA SER A 643 -20.32 -2.68 -2.80
C SER A 643 -19.88 -3.18 -1.43
N ARG A 644 -19.00 -2.43 -0.78
CA ARG A 644 -18.71 -2.64 0.64
C ARG A 644 -19.76 -2.02 1.55
#